data_AF-P73509-F1
#
_entry.id   AF-P73509-F1
#
_cell.length_a   1.000
_cell.length_b   1.000
_cell.length_c   1.000
_cell.angle_alpha   90.00
_cell.angle_beta   90.00
_cell.angle_gamma   90.00
#
_symmetry.space_group_name_H-M   'P 1'
#
loop_
_entity.id
_entity.type
_entity.pdbx_description
1 polymer ?
#
loop_
_entity_poly.entity_id
_entity_poly.type
_entity_poly.pdbx_seq_one_letter_code
_entity_poly.pdbx_strand_id
1 'polypeptide(L)'
;MKIGRITAYALVVIIFVLFFSLVTPVSSKTVATITLPGVCNAKLSPLAISWQLPADVEGELKQKNFNVVQRAVDTFAWQEFIALNWPAIVGDGDRGVPDKNLAINAPGPRVWETWKETSEVYLPNGAVPQPWNSNEPLPNGLKGDGRTKILFRQSKVDEVLNDEFQPTKADGALPGTLTDQWGNVVRYEIRMNKVLFDYVVKNKLYNPEQQALLPEINAPDGSILIKAAWREITPEESGRFHNVPAYVQDLTTGKYQLQQMGLVGFHIMYKTPSAPQWIWSTYEQVDNVPGLNHSGSANTVFSFHGDRCVNCLTNKQTILGVPNQVTRRTPIPHQDPDCSQPTKAVDNVAELNRLVQAGLKDSVWANYELINAQWAIPKSAADKSPDTVFHVLPALLANTTMETYIQGTSSCMGCHAMARSSNVKKFASADFSFTFADALPTQIDPQVVSPPDEPVTAWDNQHWNSILRGYQLTTETYEEMPEFVLTAKLHCASCHLNAGANPKASSWFGMMKKYQYPETINLQKRINLCFEHSLNGKPLTITADSPDFQAFISYMQWLDEQAEVLNIDLPKTPYPPIAKLTGNPNQGQAIFEQKCAFCHGALGQGRYGSDTYYRPALWGPNSFNRQAGMARINTLAEFIHGNMPYQFDGVLTDQEAWDLATYIDGQPRPEGPGSRQN
;
A
#
# COMPACT_ATOMS: atom_id res chain seq x y z
N MET A 1 -52.60 -63.32 -68.10
CA MET A 1 -53.84 -63.50 -67.31
C MET A 1 -53.63 -62.72 -66.00
N LYS A 2 -54.16 -61.49 -65.83
CA LYS A 2 -55.49 -61.17 -65.27
C LYS A 2 -55.74 -62.01 -64.00
N ILE A 3 -55.71 -61.46 -62.78
CA ILE A 3 -56.63 -60.52 -62.08
C ILE A 3 -55.91 -60.19 -60.76
N GLY A 4 -55.98 -59.06 -60.05
CA GLY A 4 -56.92 -57.94 -59.92
C GLY A 4 -56.89 -57.51 -58.44
N ARG A 5 -56.80 -56.20 -58.19
CA ARG A 5 -56.64 -55.48 -56.90
C ARG A 5 -57.59 -55.95 -55.76
N ILE A 6 -57.15 -55.74 -54.51
CA ILE A 6 -57.81 -54.87 -53.50
C ILE A 6 -56.82 -54.52 -52.39
N THR A 7 -56.87 -53.26 -51.99
CA THR A 7 -56.10 -52.49 -50.99
C THR A 7 -56.33 -52.96 -49.56
N ALA A 8 -55.28 -53.01 -48.74
CA ALA A 8 -55.36 -52.92 -47.28
C ALA A 8 -54.12 -52.21 -46.73
N TYR A 9 -54.34 -51.05 -46.08
CA TYR A 9 -53.33 -50.35 -45.30
C TYR A 9 -53.06 -51.15 -44.02
N ALA A 10 -51.80 -51.49 -43.76
CA ALA A 10 -51.35 -52.00 -42.47
C ALA A 10 -50.30 -51.04 -41.89
N LEU A 11 -50.70 -50.37 -40.81
CA LEU A 11 -49.87 -49.56 -39.92
C LEU A 11 -48.72 -50.42 -39.37
N VAL A 12 -47.48 -49.95 -39.50
CA VAL A 12 -46.33 -50.50 -38.78
C VAL A 12 -46.35 -49.92 -37.36
N VAL A 13 -46.65 -50.76 -36.38
CA VAL A 13 -46.53 -50.46 -34.95
C VAL A 13 -45.06 -50.59 -34.56
N ILE A 14 -44.41 -49.47 -34.25
CA ILE A 14 -43.07 -49.42 -33.68
C ILE A 14 -43.20 -49.70 -32.17
N ILE A 15 -42.56 -50.78 -31.72
CA ILE A 15 -42.44 -51.14 -30.30
C ILE A 15 -41.46 -50.14 -29.64
N PHE A 16 -41.98 -49.29 -28.75
CA PHE A 16 -41.18 -48.49 -27.83
C PHE A 16 -40.65 -49.37 -26.71
N VAL A 17 -39.34 -49.60 -26.68
CA VAL A 17 -38.65 -50.16 -25.50
C VAL A 17 -38.41 -49.01 -24.53
N LEU A 18 -39.15 -49.00 -23.41
CA LEU A 18 -38.96 -48.12 -22.27
C LEU A 18 -37.63 -48.46 -21.58
N PHE A 19 -36.58 -47.70 -21.88
CA PHE A 19 -35.45 -47.56 -20.95
C PHE A 19 -35.88 -46.58 -19.86
N PHE A 20 -36.20 -47.09 -18.68
CA PHE A 20 -36.21 -46.29 -17.46
C PHE A 20 -34.76 -45.91 -17.13
N SER A 21 -34.29 -44.80 -17.68
CA SER A 21 -33.16 -44.09 -17.12
C SER A 21 -33.61 -43.52 -15.78
N LEU A 22 -33.16 -44.11 -14.68
CA LEU A 22 -33.15 -43.46 -13.38
C LEU A 22 -32.29 -42.19 -13.51
N VAL A 23 -32.93 -41.08 -13.87
CA VAL A 23 -32.38 -39.76 -13.66
C VAL A 23 -32.38 -39.56 -12.16
N THR A 24 -31.27 -39.90 -11.52
CA THR A 24 -30.99 -39.33 -10.20
C THR A 24 -30.93 -37.82 -10.40
N PRO A 25 -31.73 -37.02 -9.67
CA PRO A 25 -31.46 -35.60 -9.63
C PRO A 25 -30.02 -35.45 -9.12
N VAL A 26 -29.19 -34.73 -9.87
CA VAL A 26 -27.87 -34.30 -9.39
C VAL A 26 -28.15 -33.53 -8.10
N SER A 27 -27.92 -34.21 -6.98
CA SER A 27 -28.00 -33.60 -5.66
C SER A 27 -26.99 -32.45 -5.69
N SER A 28 -27.46 -31.21 -5.49
CA SER A 28 -26.57 -30.09 -5.20
C SER A 28 -25.70 -30.56 -4.03
N LYS A 29 -24.41 -30.78 -4.26
CA LYS A 29 -23.46 -31.08 -3.18
C LYS A 29 -23.71 -30.02 -2.10
N THR A 30 -24.19 -30.45 -0.94
CA THR A 30 -24.48 -29.58 0.19
C THR A 30 -23.24 -28.74 0.48
N VAL A 31 -23.40 -27.41 0.47
CA VAL A 31 -22.38 -26.48 0.94
C VAL A 31 -22.06 -26.89 2.38
N ALA A 32 -20.83 -27.32 2.63
CA ALA A 32 -20.40 -27.61 4.00
C ALA A 32 -20.37 -26.27 4.75
N THR A 33 -20.91 -26.25 5.96
CA THR A 33 -20.94 -25.03 6.78
C THR A 33 -20.23 -25.27 8.11
N ILE A 34 -19.56 -24.23 8.59
CA ILE A 34 -18.89 -24.19 9.88
C ILE A 34 -19.77 -23.39 10.83
N THR A 35 -20.24 -24.04 11.89
CA THR A 35 -21.05 -23.35 12.90
C THR A 35 -20.15 -22.49 13.77
N LEU A 36 -20.47 -21.20 13.87
CA LEU A 36 -19.74 -20.25 14.68
C LEU A 36 -20.44 -20.02 16.03
N PRO A 37 -19.69 -19.82 17.13
CA PRO A 37 -20.27 -19.39 18.40
C PRO A 37 -20.88 -17.98 18.25
N GLY A 38 -21.94 -17.70 19.02
CA GLY A 38 -22.52 -16.36 19.07
C GLY A 38 -21.52 -15.32 19.62
N VAL A 39 -21.70 -14.05 19.25
CA VAL A 39 -20.88 -12.93 19.71
C VAL A 39 -21.81 -11.81 20.22
N CYS A 40 -21.59 -11.34 21.45
CA CYS A 40 -22.41 -10.29 22.09
C CYS A 40 -23.93 -10.46 21.92
N ASN A 41 -24.43 -11.66 22.22
CA ASN A 41 -25.84 -12.07 22.08
C ASN A 41 -26.38 -12.08 20.63
N ALA A 42 -25.54 -11.86 19.62
CA ALA A 42 -25.88 -12.04 18.23
C ALA A 42 -25.42 -13.43 17.74
N LYS A 43 -26.22 -14.04 16.86
CA LYS A 43 -25.88 -15.27 16.16
C LYS A 43 -25.86 -14.97 14.67
N LEU A 44 -24.68 -14.98 14.08
CA LEU A 44 -24.48 -14.78 12.63
C LEU A 44 -24.69 -16.10 11.88
N SER A 45 -24.81 -15.99 10.57
CA SER A 45 -24.95 -17.16 9.69
C SER A 45 -23.72 -18.08 9.79
N PRO A 46 -23.90 -19.41 9.66
CA PRO A 46 -22.77 -20.32 9.55
C PRO A 46 -21.85 -19.94 8.39
N LEU A 47 -20.54 -20.07 8.60
CA LEU A 47 -19.55 -19.82 7.55
C LEU A 47 -19.66 -20.90 6.47
N ALA A 48 -19.86 -20.50 5.22
CA ALA A 48 -19.98 -21.42 4.10
C ALA A 48 -18.61 -21.76 3.49
N ILE A 49 -18.32 -23.06 3.32
CA ILE A 49 -17.22 -23.54 2.47
C ILE A 49 -17.77 -23.69 1.05
N SER A 50 -17.59 -22.67 0.22
CA SER A 50 -18.21 -22.58 -1.11
C SER A 50 -17.31 -21.86 -2.12
N TRP A 51 -17.50 -22.18 -3.39
CA TRP A 51 -16.93 -21.45 -4.54
C TRP A 51 -17.61 -20.09 -4.77
N GLN A 52 -18.74 -19.84 -4.10
CA GLN A 52 -19.49 -18.59 -4.23
C GLN A 52 -18.81 -17.48 -3.44
N LEU A 53 -18.36 -16.44 -4.15
CA LEU A 53 -17.96 -15.19 -3.51
C LEU A 53 -19.16 -14.58 -2.78
N PRO A 54 -19.02 -14.19 -1.50
CA PRO A 54 -20.07 -13.46 -0.80
C PRO A 54 -20.29 -12.10 -1.46
N ALA A 55 -21.55 -11.69 -1.63
CA ALA A 55 -21.87 -10.42 -2.28
C ALA A 55 -21.58 -9.21 -1.37
N ASP A 56 -21.76 -9.37 -0.07
CA ASP A 56 -21.54 -8.32 0.94
C ASP A 56 -21.36 -8.94 2.34
N VAL A 57 -20.93 -8.11 3.30
CA VAL A 57 -20.82 -8.47 4.72
C VAL A 57 -22.21 -8.68 5.33
N GLU A 58 -22.36 -9.71 6.16
CA GLU A 58 -23.64 -9.96 6.85
C GLU A 58 -24.08 -8.74 7.66
N GLY A 59 -25.30 -8.28 7.41
CA GLY A 59 -25.90 -7.09 8.02
C GLY A 59 -25.27 -5.76 7.63
N GLU A 60 -24.50 -5.73 6.53
CA GLU A 60 -24.18 -4.52 5.76
C GLU A 60 -23.47 -3.42 6.58
N LEU A 61 -22.65 -3.82 7.56
CA LEU A 61 -21.96 -2.93 8.51
C LEU A 61 -22.90 -2.04 9.36
N LYS A 62 -24.20 -2.34 9.39
CA LYS A 62 -25.23 -1.51 10.06
C LYS A 62 -25.50 -1.91 11.51
N GLN A 63 -24.86 -2.96 12.02
CA GLN A 63 -25.07 -3.41 13.39
C GLN A 63 -24.55 -2.37 14.39
N LYS A 64 -25.34 -2.10 15.43
CA LYS A 64 -24.99 -1.12 16.47
C LYS A 64 -23.76 -1.52 17.31
N ASN A 65 -23.52 -2.82 17.45
CA ASN A 65 -22.37 -3.34 18.19
C ASN A 65 -21.27 -3.72 17.20
N PHE A 66 -20.19 -2.95 17.20
CA PHE A 66 -19.06 -3.12 16.29
C PHE A 66 -18.31 -4.43 16.53
N ASN A 67 -18.42 -5.06 17.70
CA ASN A 67 -17.88 -6.41 17.91
C ASN A 67 -18.64 -7.46 17.07
N VAL A 68 -19.94 -7.26 16.86
CA VAL A 68 -20.75 -8.10 15.95
C VAL A 68 -20.41 -7.80 14.50
N VAL A 69 -20.19 -6.52 14.15
CA VAL A 69 -19.70 -6.12 12.82
C VAL A 69 -18.35 -6.78 12.53
N GLN A 70 -17.41 -6.72 13.48
CA GLN A 70 -16.07 -7.31 13.31
C GLN A 70 -16.16 -8.81 13.00
N ARG A 71 -16.92 -9.60 13.79
CA ARG A 71 -17.14 -11.02 13.48
C ARG A 71 -17.76 -11.22 12.09
N ALA A 72 -18.71 -10.39 11.66
CA ALA A 72 -19.31 -10.49 10.34
C ALA A 72 -18.28 -10.24 9.23
N VAL A 73 -17.42 -9.24 9.40
CA VAL A 73 -16.33 -8.91 8.47
C VAL A 73 -15.27 -10.02 8.45
N ASP A 74 -14.86 -10.57 9.60
CA ASP A 74 -13.90 -11.68 9.67
C ASP A 74 -14.45 -12.98 9.07
N THR A 75 -15.75 -13.22 9.21
CA THR A 75 -16.45 -14.35 8.57
C THR A 75 -16.50 -14.16 7.05
N PHE A 76 -16.86 -12.97 6.59
CA PHE A 76 -16.85 -12.59 5.19
C PHE A 76 -15.46 -12.77 4.58
N ALA A 77 -14.41 -12.28 5.25
CA ALA A 77 -13.02 -12.47 4.86
C ALA A 77 -12.67 -13.95 4.63
N TRP A 78 -13.01 -14.84 5.56
CA TRP A 78 -12.76 -16.27 5.34
C TRP A 78 -13.54 -16.86 4.16
N GLN A 79 -14.78 -16.44 3.94
CA GLN A 79 -15.57 -16.89 2.78
C GLN A 79 -14.97 -16.43 1.45
N GLU A 80 -14.47 -15.20 1.38
CA GLU A 80 -13.73 -14.69 0.23
C GLU A 80 -12.48 -15.53 -0.04
N PHE A 81 -11.65 -15.75 1.00
CA PHE A 81 -10.42 -16.52 0.88
C PHE A 81 -10.70 -17.93 0.34
N ILE A 82 -11.73 -18.59 0.85
CA ILE A 82 -12.16 -19.92 0.39
C ILE A 82 -12.61 -19.89 -1.07
N ALA A 83 -13.47 -18.93 -1.43
CA ALA A 83 -14.02 -18.84 -2.79
C ALA A 83 -12.94 -18.51 -3.84
N LEU A 84 -12.01 -17.62 -3.50
CA LEU A 84 -10.89 -17.24 -4.37
C LEU A 84 -9.86 -18.35 -4.55
N ASN A 85 -9.65 -19.16 -3.50
CA ASN A 85 -8.77 -20.32 -3.53
C ASN A 85 -9.46 -21.61 -4.00
N TRP A 86 -10.70 -21.52 -4.50
CA TRP A 86 -11.33 -22.63 -5.18
C TRP A 86 -10.60 -22.94 -6.50
N PRO A 87 -10.51 -24.22 -6.93
CA PRO A 87 -10.00 -24.57 -8.25
C PRO A 87 -10.74 -23.81 -9.35
N ALA A 88 -9.99 -23.22 -10.29
CA ALA A 88 -10.53 -22.57 -11.48
C ALA A 88 -10.81 -23.60 -12.59
N ILE A 89 -11.72 -23.26 -13.50
CA ILE A 89 -11.87 -24.01 -14.76
C ILE A 89 -10.58 -23.86 -15.58
N VAL A 90 -10.11 -24.98 -16.15
CA VAL A 90 -8.89 -25.03 -16.93
C VAL A 90 -9.25 -25.07 -18.43
N GLY A 91 -9.05 -23.97 -19.14
CA GLY A 91 -9.38 -23.85 -20.57
C GLY A 91 -9.15 -22.44 -21.13
N ASP A 92 -9.12 -22.31 -22.47
CA ASP A 92 -9.05 -21.01 -23.14
C ASP A 92 -10.37 -20.26 -22.94
N GLY A 93 -10.35 -19.12 -22.22
CA GLY A 93 -11.54 -18.26 -22.09
C GLY A 93 -12.19 -18.17 -20.70
N ASP A 94 -11.71 -18.91 -19.70
CA ASP A 94 -12.42 -19.09 -18.42
C ASP A 94 -11.73 -18.43 -17.20
N ARG A 95 -10.93 -17.37 -17.41
CA ARG A 95 -10.24 -16.67 -16.31
C ARG A 95 -11.25 -16.14 -15.28
N GLY A 96 -11.00 -16.45 -14.02
CA GLY A 96 -11.80 -16.03 -12.87
C GLY A 96 -13.05 -16.87 -12.59
N VAL A 97 -13.23 -18.01 -13.27
CA VAL A 97 -14.41 -18.87 -13.09
C VAL A 97 -14.05 -20.12 -12.25
N PRO A 98 -14.74 -20.38 -11.11
CA PRO A 98 -14.51 -21.59 -10.32
C PRO A 98 -15.08 -22.84 -11.00
N ASP A 99 -14.37 -23.97 -10.87
CA ASP A 99 -14.92 -25.28 -11.20
C ASP A 99 -15.80 -25.81 -10.06
N LYS A 100 -17.11 -25.72 -10.27
CA LYS A 100 -18.15 -26.08 -9.30
C LYS A 100 -18.25 -27.59 -9.06
N ASN A 101 -17.61 -28.41 -9.89
CA ASN A 101 -17.63 -29.87 -9.75
C ASN A 101 -16.52 -30.37 -8.82
N LEU A 102 -15.47 -29.57 -8.65
CA LEU A 102 -14.31 -29.87 -7.82
C LEU A 102 -14.52 -29.42 -6.35
N ALA A 103 -13.75 -30.04 -5.46
CA ALA A 103 -13.61 -29.61 -4.08
C ALA A 103 -12.41 -28.67 -3.95
N ILE A 104 -12.38 -27.86 -2.88
CA ILE A 104 -11.32 -26.86 -2.66
C ILE A 104 -9.90 -27.45 -2.63
N ASN A 105 -9.74 -28.72 -2.24
CA ASN A 105 -8.46 -29.41 -2.19
C ASN A 105 -8.02 -30.05 -3.53
N ALA A 106 -8.83 -29.96 -4.59
CA ALA A 106 -8.44 -30.47 -5.89
C ALA A 106 -7.24 -29.69 -6.45
N PRO A 107 -6.33 -30.33 -7.23
CA PRO A 107 -5.19 -29.68 -7.85
C PRO A 107 -5.61 -28.72 -8.97
N GLY A 108 -4.71 -27.83 -9.39
CA GLY A 108 -4.92 -26.87 -10.48
C GLY A 108 -4.70 -25.41 -10.07
N PRO A 109 -4.89 -24.46 -10.99
CA PRO A 109 -4.85 -23.04 -10.65
C PRO A 109 -6.07 -22.66 -9.78
N ARG A 110 -5.89 -21.68 -8.91
CA ARG A 110 -6.96 -21.06 -8.15
C ARG A 110 -7.66 -19.97 -8.97
N VAL A 111 -8.91 -19.65 -8.62
CA VAL A 111 -9.70 -18.60 -9.31
C VAL A 111 -8.89 -17.32 -9.46
N TRP A 112 -8.30 -16.82 -8.37
CA TRP A 112 -7.55 -15.58 -8.39
C TRP A 112 -6.24 -15.65 -9.19
N GLU A 113 -5.61 -16.83 -9.25
CA GLU A 113 -4.35 -17.01 -9.98
C GLU A 113 -4.53 -16.86 -11.49
N THR A 114 -5.76 -16.99 -11.98
CA THR A 114 -6.09 -16.80 -13.39
C THR A 114 -6.41 -15.34 -13.73
N TRP A 115 -6.51 -14.43 -12.76
CA TRP A 115 -6.80 -13.02 -13.00
C TRP A 115 -5.65 -12.27 -13.68
N LYS A 116 -5.92 -11.09 -14.24
CA LYS A 116 -4.89 -10.25 -14.85
C LYS A 116 -3.92 -9.72 -13.79
N GLU A 117 -2.64 -9.95 -14.00
CA GLU A 117 -1.55 -9.29 -13.27
C GLU A 117 -1.48 -7.81 -13.68
N THR A 118 -1.08 -6.88 -12.79
CA THR A 118 -1.05 -5.44 -13.12
C THR A 118 -0.14 -5.12 -14.31
N SER A 119 0.95 -5.87 -14.50
CA SER A 119 1.84 -5.75 -15.67
C SER A 119 1.19 -6.16 -17.00
N GLU A 120 0.09 -6.94 -16.96
CA GLU A 120 -0.73 -7.23 -18.16
C GLU A 120 -1.68 -6.07 -18.51
N VAL A 121 -1.88 -5.12 -17.58
CA VAL A 121 -2.88 -4.06 -17.65
C VAL A 121 -2.24 -2.70 -17.94
N TYR A 122 -1.19 -2.35 -17.21
CA TYR A 122 -0.50 -1.07 -17.31
C TYR A 122 0.75 -1.21 -18.19
N LEU A 123 0.54 -1.12 -19.50
CA LEU A 123 1.58 -1.33 -20.49
C LEU A 123 2.39 -0.05 -20.78
N PRO A 124 3.64 -0.17 -21.25
CA PRO A 124 4.43 0.99 -21.70
C PRO A 124 3.67 1.89 -22.68
N ASN A 125 3.88 3.20 -22.57
CA ASN A 125 3.24 4.23 -23.40
C ASN A 125 1.71 4.28 -23.30
N GLY A 126 1.13 3.75 -22.22
CA GLY A 126 -0.31 3.75 -22.00
C GLY A 126 -1.06 2.91 -23.04
N ALA A 127 -0.41 1.85 -23.53
CA ALA A 127 -0.95 0.98 -24.55
C ALA A 127 -2.17 0.19 -24.06
N VAL A 128 -3.07 -0.14 -24.98
CA VAL A 128 -4.30 -0.89 -24.67
C VAL A 128 -3.94 -2.30 -24.21
N PRO A 129 -4.36 -2.74 -23.02
CA PRO A 129 -4.10 -4.10 -22.55
C PRO A 129 -4.86 -5.14 -23.38
N GLN A 130 -4.32 -6.35 -23.42
CA GLN A 130 -4.94 -7.46 -24.15
C GLN A 130 -6.29 -7.86 -23.52
N PRO A 131 -7.24 -8.42 -24.29
CA PRO A 131 -8.53 -8.88 -23.77
C PRO A 131 -8.38 -9.79 -22.54
N TRP A 132 -9.37 -9.76 -21.63
CA TRP A 132 -9.36 -10.47 -20.33
C TRP A 132 -8.77 -11.87 -20.43
N ASN A 133 -9.22 -12.69 -21.38
CA ASN A 133 -8.83 -14.08 -21.51
C ASN A 133 -7.50 -14.35 -22.25
N SER A 134 -6.77 -13.32 -22.65
CA SER A 134 -5.46 -13.48 -23.29
C SER A 134 -4.44 -13.97 -22.27
N ASN A 135 -3.54 -14.87 -22.67
CA ASN A 135 -2.48 -15.39 -21.82
C ASN A 135 -1.52 -14.27 -21.36
N GLU A 136 -0.91 -14.47 -20.20
CA GLU A 136 0.13 -13.60 -19.68
C GLU A 136 1.33 -13.61 -20.65
N PRO A 137 1.80 -12.44 -21.14
CA PRO A 137 2.91 -12.39 -22.07
C PRO A 137 4.20 -12.83 -21.37
N LEU A 138 4.95 -13.72 -22.01
CA LEU A 138 6.21 -14.21 -21.46
C LEU A 138 7.39 -13.35 -21.92
N PRO A 139 8.37 -13.08 -21.04
CA PRO A 139 9.66 -12.52 -21.43
C PRO A 139 10.32 -13.29 -22.58
N ASN A 140 11.03 -12.55 -23.44
CA ASN A 140 11.69 -13.10 -24.62
C ASN A 140 12.59 -14.30 -24.27
N GLY A 141 12.39 -15.41 -24.98
CA GLY A 141 13.17 -16.65 -24.80
C GLY A 141 12.57 -17.68 -23.84
N LEU A 142 11.51 -17.32 -23.10
CA LEU A 142 10.73 -18.28 -22.33
C LEU A 142 9.69 -18.97 -23.22
N LYS A 143 9.64 -20.30 -23.14
CA LYS A 143 8.56 -21.11 -23.72
C LYS A 143 7.60 -21.42 -22.59
N GLY A 144 6.34 -21.02 -22.70
CA GLY A 144 5.34 -21.35 -21.68
C GLY A 144 4.12 -22.06 -22.25
N ASP A 145 3.39 -22.65 -21.33
CA ASP A 145 2.09 -23.29 -21.50
C ASP A 145 0.92 -22.29 -21.40
N GLY A 146 1.22 -21.00 -21.31
CA GLY A 146 0.25 -19.92 -21.09
C GLY A 146 -0.28 -19.84 -19.65
N ARG A 147 0.26 -20.63 -18.71
CA ARG A 147 -0.27 -20.79 -17.34
C ARG A 147 0.78 -20.67 -16.25
N THR A 148 2.05 -20.87 -16.58
CA THR A 148 3.17 -20.70 -15.65
C THR A 148 3.30 -19.23 -15.26
N LYS A 149 3.28 -18.94 -13.95
CA LYS A 149 3.40 -17.59 -13.40
C LYS A 149 4.77 -16.97 -13.67
N ILE A 150 4.82 -15.64 -13.74
CA ILE A 150 6.06 -14.88 -13.72
C ILE A 150 6.10 -14.09 -12.42
N LEU A 151 7.19 -14.23 -11.67
CA LEU A 151 7.39 -13.55 -10.40
C LEU A 151 8.69 -12.75 -10.46
N PHE A 152 8.56 -11.42 -10.56
CA PHE A 152 9.69 -10.51 -10.73
C PHE A 152 9.75 -9.41 -9.66
N ARG A 153 8.62 -9.05 -9.02
CA ARG A 153 8.61 -8.03 -7.96
C ARG A 153 9.27 -8.54 -6.69
N GLN A 154 10.13 -7.70 -6.13
CA GLN A 154 10.93 -7.93 -4.92
C GLN A 154 10.36 -7.15 -3.73
N SER A 155 9.54 -6.15 -4.00
CA SER A 155 8.77 -5.38 -3.03
C SER A 155 7.28 -5.45 -3.33
N LYS A 156 6.50 -5.12 -2.31
CA LYS A 156 5.05 -4.89 -2.39
C LYS A 156 4.69 -3.54 -3.03
N VAL A 157 5.69 -2.70 -3.32
CA VAL A 157 5.63 -1.41 -4.01
C VAL A 157 6.82 -1.33 -4.96
N ASP A 158 6.71 -1.98 -6.12
CA ASP A 158 7.71 -1.90 -7.19
C ASP A 158 7.11 -1.18 -8.41
N GLU A 159 7.95 -0.88 -9.39
CA GLU A 159 7.60 -0.22 -10.67
C GLU A 159 7.40 1.29 -10.54
N VAL A 160 6.17 1.79 -10.70
CA VAL A 160 5.87 3.23 -10.62
C VAL A 160 5.70 3.69 -9.17
N LEU A 161 5.18 2.80 -8.33
CA LEU A 161 5.12 2.99 -6.89
C LEU A 161 6.46 2.56 -6.29
N ASN A 162 7.15 3.47 -5.60
CA ASN A 162 8.42 3.17 -4.95
C ASN A 162 8.38 3.50 -3.45
N ASP A 163 9.50 3.26 -2.77
CA ASP A 163 9.64 3.54 -1.34
C ASP A 163 9.65 5.03 -0.97
N GLU A 164 9.79 5.94 -1.94
CA GLU A 164 9.55 7.36 -1.73
C GLU A 164 8.05 7.65 -1.55
N PHE A 165 7.22 6.96 -2.33
CA PHE A 165 5.76 7.12 -2.30
C PHE A 165 5.10 6.34 -1.17
N GLN A 166 5.51 5.09 -0.95
CA GLN A 166 5.02 4.25 0.13
C GLN A 166 6.20 3.74 0.94
N PRO A 167 6.43 4.22 2.17
CA PRO A 167 7.63 3.92 2.92
C PRO A 167 7.60 2.51 3.50
N THR A 168 7.83 1.54 2.62
CA THR A 168 7.84 0.13 2.99
C THR A 168 9.18 -0.29 3.55
N LYS A 169 10.23 0.51 3.32
CA LYS A 169 11.53 0.43 4.00
C LYS A 169 11.43 0.84 5.47
N ALA A 170 12.08 0.05 6.32
CA ALA A 170 12.24 0.28 7.74
C ALA A 170 13.23 1.42 8.05
N ASP A 171 14.33 1.46 7.31
CA ASP A 171 15.51 2.27 7.64
C ASP A 171 16.06 3.11 6.49
N GLY A 172 15.52 2.97 5.28
CA GLY A 172 15.93 3.74 4.09
C GLY A 172 17.27 3.33 3.50
N ALA A 173 18.11 2.58 4.22
CA ALA A 173 19.47 2.21 3.83
C ALA A 173 19.54 0.95 2.97
N LEU A 174 18.53 0.08 3.07
CA LEU A 174 18.49 -1.21 2.36
C LEU A 174 17.30 -1.30 1.39
N PRO A 175 17.37 -2.16 0.34
CA PRO A 175 16.23 -2.44 -0.53
C PRO A 175 15.02 -2.92 0.27
N GLY A 176 13.80 -2.53 -0.14
CA GLY A 176 12.50 -2.86 0.47
C GLY A 176 12.10 -4.36 0.47
N THR A 177 13.07 -5.27 0.47
CA THR A 177 12.90 -6.70 0.26
C THR A 177 12.75 -7.47 1.58
N LEU A 178 12.01 -8.57 1.54
CA LEU A 178 11.95 -9.59 2.58
C LEU A 178 12.71 -10.84 2.11
N THR A 179 13.56 -11.38 2.97
CA THR A 179 14.38 -12.57 2.71
C THR A 179 14.02 -13.66 3.72
N ASP A 180 13.80 -14.88 3.24
CA ASP A 180 13.51 -16.04 4.07
C ASP A 180 14.75 -16.54 4.85
N GLN A 181 14.56 -17.57 5.69
CA GLN A 181 15.63 -18.20 6.45
C GLN A 181 16.67 -18.94 5.59
N TRP A 182 16.47 -19.08 4.28
CA TRP A 182 17.45 -19.63 3.34
C TRP A 182 18.23 -18.54 2.58
N GLY A 183 17.92 -17.26 2.79
CA GLY A 183 18.56 -16.17 2.06
C GLY A 183 17.88 -15.85 0.72
N ASN A 184 16.72 -16.45 0.43
CA ASN A 184 15.97 -16.22 -0.80
C ASN A 184 15.00 -15.05 -0.64
N VAL A 185 14.89 -14.22 -1.68
CA VAL A 185 14.02 -13.05 -1.68
C VAL A 185 12.58 -13.45 -1.96
N VAL A 186 11.66 -13.00 -1.11
CA VAL A 186 10.21 -13.14 -1.30
C VAL A 186 9.78 -12.36 -2.54
N ARG A 187 8.91 -12.98 -3.36
CA ARG A 187 8.35 -12.38 -4.56
C ARG A 187 6.89 -11.97 -4.35
N TYR A 188 6.49 -10.90 -5.01
CA TYR A 188 5.13 -10.37 -4.91
C TYR A 188 4.43 -10.34 -6.27
N GLU A 189 3.11 -10.45 -6.27
CA GLU A 189 2.26 -10.21 -7.44
C GLU A 189 0.99 -9.48 -7.04
N ILE A 190 0.43 -8.69 -7.96
CA ILE A 190 -0.82 -7.95 -7.75
C ILE A 190 -1.78 -8.30 -8.87
N ARG A 191 -2.96 -8.83 -8.54
CA ARG A 191 -3.95 -9.25 -9.52
C ARG A 191 -5.29 -8.56 -9.31
N MET A 192 -5.97 -8.25 -10.43
CA MET A 192 -7.29 -7.63 -10.42
C MET A 192 -8.35 -8.52 -11.07
N ASN A 193 -9.53 -8.58 -10.48
CA ASN A 193 -10.63 -9.36 -11.05
C ASN A 193 -11.20 -8.71 -12.32
N LYS A 194 -12.06 -9.46 -13.01
CA LYS A 194 -12.66 -9.01 -14.27
C LYS A 194 -13.45 -7.70 -14.12
N VAL A 195 -14.16 -7.53 -13.00
CA VAL A 195 -14.98 -6.34 -12.73
C VAL A 195 -14.11 -5.08 -12.74
N LEU A 196 -12.99 -5.10 -12.01
CA LEU A 196 -12.05 -3.99 -11.99
C LEU A 196 -11.33 -3.81 -13.34
N PHE A 197 -10.91 -4.90 -13.97
CA PHE A 197 -10.28 -4.85 -15.30
C PHE A 197 -11.19 -4.20 -16.35
N ASP A 198 -12.46 -4.61 -16.44
CA ASP A 198 -13.41 -4.05 -17.39
C ASP A 198 -13.60 -2.54 -17.14
N TYR A 199 -13.62 -2.12 -15.87
CA TYR A 199 -13.68 -0.72 -15.50
C TYR A 199 -12.43 0.07 -15.92
N VAL A 200 -11.23 -0.49 -15.70
CA VAL A 200 -9.95 0.09 -16.15
C VAL A 200 -9.96 0.29 -17.67
N VAL A 201 -10.32 -0.74 -18.44
CA VAL A 201 -10.32 -0.68 -19.90
C VAL A 201 -11.37 0.28 -20.42
N LYS A 202 -12.61 0.21 -19.90
CA LYS A 202 -13.71 1.08 -20.31
C LYS A 202 -13.40 2.56 -20.14
N ASN A 203 -12.76 2.93 -19.03
CA ASN A 203 -12.43 4.32 -18.71
C ASN A 203 -11.00 4.70 -19.12
N LYS A 204 -10.27 3.81 -19.79
CA LYS A 204 -8.88 4.00 -20.23
C LYS A 204 -7.93 4.38 -19.10
N LEU A 205 -8.13 3.84 -17.90
CA LEU A 205 -7.33 4.15 -16.71
C LEU A 205 -5.89 3.61 -16.80
N TYR A 206 -5.61 2.74 -17.77
CA TYR A 206 -4.26 2.29 -18.12
C TYR A 206 -3.42 3.37 -18.83
N ASN A 207 -4.05 4.45 -19.31
CA ASN A 207 -3.40 5.58 -19.94
C ASN A 207 -3.43 6.79 -18.98
N PRO A 208 -2.27 7.33 -18.58
CA PRO A 208 -2.21 8.37 -17.55
C PRO A 208 -2.77 9.71 -18.02
N GLU A 209 -2.70 10.06 -19.30
CA GLU A 209 -3.31 11.30 -19.81
C GLU A 209 -4.84 11.22 -19.72
N GLN A 210 -5.44 10.08 -20.07
CA GLN A 210 -6.88 9.87 -19.96
C GLN A 210 -7.33 9.82 -18.50
N GLN A 211 -6.56 9.13 -17.66
CA GLN A 211 -6.82 9.04 -16.23
C GLN A 211 -6.81 10.44 -15.57
N ALA A 212 -5.88 11.33 -15.96
CA ALA A 212 -5.78 12.68 -15.42
C ALA A 212 -6.99 13.59 -15.73
N LEU A 213 -7.80 13.24 -16.73
CA LEU A 213 -9.02 13.98 -17.10
C LEU A 213 -10.20 13.69 -16.16
N LEU A 214 -10.14 12.60 -15.38
CA LEU A 214 -11.22 12.22 -14.49
C LEU A 214 -11.20 13.05 -13.20
N PRO A 215 -12.36 13.48 -12.69
CA PRO A 215 -12.43 14.20 -11.42
C PRO A 215 -12.06 13.30 -10.23
N GLU A 216 -12.40 12.02 -10.33
CA GLU A 216 -12.07 10.95 -9.40
C GLU A 216 -12.21 9.61 -10.12
N ILE A 217 -11.57 8.58 -9.58
CA ILE A 217 -11.79 7.19 -9.97
C ILE A 217 -12.67 6.58 -8.88
N ASN A 218 -13.62 5.74 -9.29
CA ASN A 218 -14.54 5.05 -8.39
C ASN A 218 -14.83 3.66 -8.99
N ALA A 219 -14.12 2.65 -8.50
CA ALA A 219 -14.30 1.29 -8.95
C ALA A 219 -15.72 0.79 -8.61
N PRO A 220 -16.33 -0.06 -9.45
CA PRO A 220 -17.67 -0.58 -9.20
C PRO A 220 -17.68 -1.62 -8.08
N ASP A 221 -18.84 -1.80 -7.43
CA ASP A 221 -19.07 -2.91 -6.51
C ASP A 221 -18.74 -4.25 -7.17
N GLY A 222 -18.15 -5.17 -6.40
CA GLY A 222 -17.59 -6.41 -6.94
C GLY A 222 -16.16 -6.30 -7.43
N SER A 223 -15.54 -5.11 -7.39
CA SER A 223 -14.11 -4.95 -7.69
C SER A 223 -13.26 -5.62 -6.59
N ILE A 224 -12.28 -6.43 -7.03
CA ILE A 224 -11.36 -7.12 -6.12
C ILE A 224 -9.93 -6.92 -6.59
N LEU A 225 -9.05 -6.59 -5.65
CA LEU A 225 -7.60 -6.58 -5.80
C LEU A 225 -6.96 -7.55 -4.81
N ILE A 226 -5.97 -8.28 -5.29
CA ILE A 226 -5.22 -9.25 -4.49
C ILE A 226 -3.75 -8.90 -4.57
N LYS A 227 -3.07 -9.00 -3.43
CA LYS A 227 -1.60 -8.99 -3.36
C LYS A 227 -1.14 -10.28 -2.69
N ALA A 228 -0.26 -11.03 -3.36
CA ALA A 228 0.26 -12.29 -2.87
C ALA A 228 1.77 -12.24 -2.70
N ALA A 229 2.28 -12.89 -1.65
CA ALA A 229 3.71 -13.06 -1.37
C ALA A 229 4.10 -14.53 -1.48
N TRP A 230 5.22 -14.79 -2.13
CA TRP A 230 5.70 -16.12 -2.50
C TRP A 230 7.14 -16.31 -2.10
N ARG A 231 7.49 -17.48 -1.56
CA ARG A 231 8.89 -17.88 -1.36
C ARG A 231 9.22 -19.16 -2.10
N GLU A 232 10.49 -19.40 -2.36
CA GLU A 232 10.95 -20.71 -2.83
C GLU A 232 10.72 -21.76 -1.74
N ILE A 233 10.26 -22.95 -2.14
CA ILE A 233 10.01 -24.07 -1.23
C ILE A 233 10.70 -25.35 -1.72
N THR A 234 11.06 -26.22 -0.79
CA THR A 234 11.59 -27.55 -1.12
C THR A 234 10.46 -28.56 -1.37
N PRO A 235 10.76 -29.71 -2.02
CA PRO A 235 9.77 -30.79 -2.18
C PRO A 235 9.17 -31.27 -0.85
N GLU A 236 9.95 -31.28 0.23
CA GLU A 236 9.51 -31.69 1.57
C GLU A 236 8.48 -30.72 2.17
N GLU A 237 8.55 -29.44 1.78
CA GLU A 237 7.62 -28.39 2.24
C GLU A 237 6.33 -28.34 1.41
N SER A 238 6.32 -28.91 0.20
CA SER A 238 5.21 -28.79 -0.76
C SER A 238 3.82 -29.13 -0.20
N GLY A 239 3.71 -30.09 0.72
CA GLY A 239 2.44 -30.46 1.37
C GLY A 239 1.91 -29.42 2.37
N ARG A 240 2.74 -28.46 2.80
CA ARG A 240 2.39 -27.41 3.77
C ARG A 240 1.88 -26.13 3.13
N PHE A 241 2.32 -25.84 1.91
CA PHE A 241 2.05 -24.59 1.20
C PHE A 241 1.19 -24.83 -0.04
N HIS A 242 0.24 -23.93 -0.31
CA HIS A 242 -0.26 -23.80 -1.68
C HIS A 242 0.91 -23.40 -2.56
N ASN A 243 1.20 -24.21 -3.57
CA ASN A 243 2.44 -24.08 -4.33
C ASN A 243 2.23 -24.19 -5.83
N VAL A 244 3.06 -23.45 -6.56
CA VAL A 244 3.00 -23.31 -8.02
C VAL A 244 4.40 -23.25 -8.62
N PRO A 245 4.62 -23.85 -9.80
CA PRO A 245 5.82 -23.54 -10.58
C PRO A 245 5.72 -22.11 -11.11
N ALA A 246 6.81 -21.35 -11.02
CA ALA A 246 6.89 -19.99 -11.53
C ALA A 246 8.27 -19.67 -12.12
N TYR A 247 8.28 -18.84 -13.16
CA TYR A 247 9.50 -18.21 -13.65
C TYR A 247 9.86 -17.04 -12.72
N VAL A 248 10.92 -17.22 -11.93
CA VAL A 248 11.43 -16.21 -11.01
C VAL A 248 12.61 -15.48 -11.63
N GLN A 249 12.58 -14.15 -11.60
CA GLN A 249 13.71 -13.35 -12.09
C GLN A 249 14.91 -13.44 -11.12
N ASP A 250 16.07 -13.79 -11.65
CA ASP A 250 17.37 -13.68 -11.00
C ASP A 250 17.78 -12.20 -10.96
N LEU A 251 18.08 -11.71 -9.76
CA LEU A 251 18.29 -10.28 -9.51
C LEU A 251 19.63 -9.77 -10.02
N THR A 252 20.60 -10.65 -10.24
CA THR A 252 21.95 -10.28 -10.67
C THR A 252 22.06 -10.29 -12.19
N THR A 253 21.44 -11.28 -12.83
CA THR A 253 21.55 -11.52 -14.27
C THR A 253 20.34 -11.05 -15.06
N GLY A 254 19.21 -10.79 -14.39
CA GLY A 254 17.92 -10.46 -15.02
C GLY A 254 17.25 -11.64 -15.72
N LYS A 255 17.86 -12.85 -15.70
CA LYS A 255 17.34 -14.06 -16.34
C LYS A 255 16.27 -14.71 -15.49
N TYR A 256 15.34 -15.40 -16.12
CA TYR A 256 14.29 -16.14 -15.43
C TYR A 256 14.65 -17.60 -15.24
N GLN A 257 14.36 -18.14 -14.05
CA GLN A 257 14.54 -19.54 -13.70
C GLN A 257 13.22 -20.14 -13.21
N LEU A 258 12.94 -21.38 -13.59
CA LEU A 258 11.75 -22.08 -13.10
C LEU A 258 12.00 -22.55 -11.67
N GLN A 259 11.19 -22.09 -10.74
CA GLN A 259 11.26 -22.44 -9.31
C GLN A 259 9.90 -22.91 -8.80
N GLN A 260 9.94 -23.71 -7.74
CA GLN A 260 8.74 -24.09 -7.01
C GLN A 260 8.48 -23.06 -5.91
N MET A 261 7.34 -22.38 -5.99
CA MET A 261 7.01 -21.27 -5.11
C MET A 261 5.85 -21.64 -4.20
N GLY A 262 5.93 -21.29 -2.91
CA GLY A 262 4.89 -21.46 -1.91
C GLY A 262 4.30 -20.12 -1.47
N LEU A 263 2.97 -20.05 -1.37
CA LEU A 263 2.25 -18.86 -0.93
C LEU A 263 2.47 -18.66 0.57
N VAL A 264 3.01 -17.51 0.96
CA VAL A 264 3.35 -17.17 2.37
C VAL A 264 2.52 -16.01 2.92
N GLY A 265 1.98 -15.15 2.06
CA GLY A 265 1.16 -14.02 2.51
C GLY A 265 0.15 -13.61 1.47
N PHE A 266 -1.00 -13.11 1.91
CA PHE A 266 -2.12 -12.85 1.02
C PHE A 266 -2.97 -11.68 1.53
N HIS A 267 -3.23 -10.69 0.68
CA HIS A 267 -4.16 -9.60 0.93
C HIS A 267 -5.32 -9.67 -0.05
N ILE A 268 -6.52 -9.39 0.44
CA ILE A 268 -7.71 -9.22 -0.38
C ILE A 268 -8.31 -7.84 -0.06
N MET A 269 -8.59 -7.09 -1.11
CA MET A 269 -9.40 -5.88 -1.08
C MET A 269 -10.66 -6.15 -1.87
N TYR A 270 -11.84 -6.06 -1.25
CA TYR A 270 -13.12 -6.26 -1.93
C TYR A 270 -14.03 -5.05 -1.69
N LYS A 271 -14.40 -4.34 -2.75
CA LYS A 271 -15.46 -3.32 -2.74
C LYS A 271 -16.86 -3.93 -2.79
N THR A 272 -17.66 -3.72 -1.74
CA THR A 272 -19.05 -4.20 -1.66
C THR A 272 -20.02 -3.02 -1.57
N PRO A 273 -21.33 -3.23 -1.85
CA PRO A 273 -22.33 -2.18 -1.74
C PRO A 273 -22.36 -1.49 -0.36
N SER A 274 -22.15 -2.24 0.73
CA SER A 274 -22.11 -1.68 2.09
C SER A 274 -20.75 -1.10 2.50
N ALA A 275 -19.67 -1.47 1.81
CA ALA A 275 -18.31 -1.04 2.10
C ALA A 275 -17.66 -0.32 0.89
N PRO A 276 -18.04 0.93 0.60
CA PRO A 276 -17.50 1.69 -0.53
C PRO A 276 -16.00 2.03 -0.39
N GLN A 277 -15.47 2.07 0.85
CA GLN A 277 -14.03 2.16 1.13
C GLN A 277 -13.31 0.80 1.09
N TRP A 278 -14.00 -0.24 0.62
CA TRP A 278 -13.53 -1.63 0.52
C TRP A 278 -13.35 -2.31 1.88
N ILE A 279 -13.51 -3.63 1.91
CA ILE A 279 -13.09 -4.48 3.03
C ILE A 279 -11.67 -4.96 2.75
N TRP A 280 -10.84 -4.97 3.80
CA TRP A 280 -9.42 -5.29 3.70
C TRP A 280 -9.08 -6.46 4.61
N SER A 281 -8.69 -7.58 4.05
CA SER A 281 -8.33 -8.77 4.82
C SER A 281 -6.92 -9.21 4.51
N THR A 282 -6.23 -9.72 5.54
CA THR A 282 -4.84 -10.16 5.43
C THR A 282 -4.62 -11.52 6.10
N TYR A 283 -3.89 -12.38 5.40
CA TYR A 283 -3.66 -13.77 5.77
C TYR A 283 -2.17 -14.11 5.71
N GLU A 284 -1.78 -15.04 6.57
CA GLU A 284 -0.43 -15.59 6.61
C GLU A 284 -0.48 -17.12 6.51
N GLN A 285 0.61 -17.69 6.01
CA GLN A 285 0.88 -19.11 6.20
C GLN A 285 1.44 -19.34 7.62
N VAL A 286 0.95 -20.36 8.32
CA VAL A 286 1.20 -20.56 9.77
C VAL A 286 2.66 -20.84 10.14
N ASP A 287 3.47 -21.32 9.20
CA ASP A 287 4.91 -21.58 9.32
C ASP A 287 5.75 -20.33 8.94
N ASN A 288 5.17 -19.13 8.87
CA ASN A 288 5.93 -17.90 8.61
C ASN A 288 6.82 -17.49 9.80
N VAL A 289 6.23 -17.41 10.99
CA VAL A 289 6.89 -17.05 12.26
C VAL A 289 6.17 -17.75 13.42
N PRO A 290 6.82 -17.93 14.59
CA PRO A 290 6.16 -18.47 15.77
C PRO A 290 4.88 -17.70 16.14
N GLY A 291 3.83 -18.43 16.52
CA GLY A 291 2.52 -17.86 16.87
C GLY A 291 1.85 -18.55 18.07
N LEU A 292 0.69 -18.03 18.49
CA LEU A 292 -0.06 -18.50 19.68
C LEU A 292 -0.37 -20.01 19.65
N ASN A 293 -0.79 -20.51 18.48
CA ASN A 293 -1.17 -21.91 18.28
C ASN A 293 -0.11 -22.71 17.50
N HIS A 294 0.99 -22.05 17.10
CA HIS A 294 2.05 -22.65 16.29
C HIS A 294 3.41 -22.10 16.73
N SER A 295 3.81 -22.42 17.96
CA SER A 295 5.14 -22.10 18.50
C SER A 295 6.25 -23.02 17.99
N GLY A 296 5.87 -24.02 17.19
CA GLY A 296 6.76 -25.03 16.63
C GLY A 296 6.98 -26.23 17.56
N SER A 297 7.28 -27.38 16.95
CA SER A 297 8.00 -28.47 17.62
C SER A 297 9.51 -28.20 17.52
N ALA A 298 10.36 -28.99 18.19
CA ALA A 298 11.81 -28.87 18.06
C ALA A 298 12.33 -28.91 16.60
N ASN A 299 11.52 -29.40 15.65
CA ASN A 299 11.87 -29.54 14.24
C ASN A 299 11.10 -28.58 13.30
N THR A 300 10.30 -27.64 13.83
CA THR A 300 9.59 -26.69 12.97
C THR A 300 10.56 -25.66 12.41
N VAL A 301 10.64 -25.55 11.09
CA VAL A 301 11.43 -24.55 10.38
C VAL A 301 10.48 -23.45 9.91
N PHE A 302 10.58 -22.25 10.49
CA PHE A 302 9.78 -21.13 10.04
C PHE A 302 10.43 -20.41 8.85
N SER A 303 9.59 -19.83 8.00
CA SER A 303 10.01 -19.13 6.79
C SER A 303 10.86 -17.89 7.09
N PHE A 304 10.52 -17.15 8.15
CA PHE A 304 11.12 -15.83 8.45
C PHE A 304 11.68 -15.71 9.87
N HIS A 305 11.78 -16.80 10.63
CA HIS A 305 12.26 -16.78 12.00
C HIS A 305 13.07 -18.04 12.33
N GLY A 306 14.33 -17.91 12.69
CA GLY A 306 15.14 -19.09 12.97
C GLY A 306 16.55 -18.81 13.46
N ASP A 307 17.36 -19.85 13.47
CA ASP A 307 18.74 -19.84 13.93
C ASP A 307 19.75 -19.53 12.82
N ARG A 308 19.30 -19.40 11.57
CA ARG A 308 20.17 -19.12 10.42
C ARG A 308 20.62 -17.67 10.34
N CYS A 309 20.01 -16.79 11.13
CA CYS A 309 20.61 -15.50 11.46
C CYS A 309 20.32 -15.08 12.91
N VAL A 310 20.90 -15.79 13.89
CA VAL A 310 20.74 -15.47 15.33
C VAL A 310 21.14 -14.04 15.73
N ASN A 311 22.04 -13.40 14.98
CA ASN A 311 22.52 -12.05 15.26
C ASN A 311 21.78 -10.97 14.45
N CYS A 312 20.81 -11.34 13.60
CA CYS A 312 20.01 -10.38 12.86
C CYS A 312 19.09 -9.60 13.79
N LEU A 313 18.96 -8.30 13.55
CA LEU A 313 18.02 -7.46 14.29
C LEU A 313 16.57 -7.82 13.92
N THR A 314 15.73 -8.03 14.93
CA THR A 314 14.33 -8.39 14.75
C THR A 314 13.53 -7.30 14.04
N ASN A 315 12.78 -7.69 13.00
CA ASN A 315 11.96 -6.82 12.15
C ASN A 315 12.76 -5.65 11.55
N LYS A 316 14.00 -5.93 11.12
CA LYS A 316 14.84 -5.02 10.36
C LYS A 316 15.23 -5.64 9.02
N GLN A 317 15.40 -4.78 8.03
CA GLN A 317 15.88 -5.18 6.72
C GLN A 317 17.31 -5.71 6.84
N THR A 318 17.67 -6.59 5.91
CA THR A 318 18.99 -7.18 5.80
C THR A 318 19.48 -7.00 4.38
N ILE A 319 20.80 -7.06 4.18
CA ILE A 319 21.37 -7.05 2.84
C ILE A 319 20.92 -8.32 2.07
N LEU A 320 20.90 -8.23 0.74
CA LEU A 320 20.56 -9.37 -0.13
C LEU A 320 21.39 -10.62 0.23
N GLY A 321 20.72 -11.77 0.27
CA GLY A 321 21.32 -13.06 0.63
C GLY A 321 21.47 -13.31 2.14
N VAL A 322 21.21 -12.31 3.00
CA VAL A 322 21.18 -12.48 4.45
C VAL A 322 19.72 -12.64 4.91
N PRO A 323 19.38 -13.73 5.62
CA PRO A 323 18.03 -13.95 6.16
C PRO A 323 17.51 -12.80 7.02
N ASN A 324 16.21 -12.51 6.94
CA ASN A 324 15.57 -11.65 7.92
C ASN A 324 15.15 -12.43 9.17
N GLN A 325 15.21 -11.77 10.33
CA GLN A 325 14.61 -12.26 11.57
C GLN A 325 13.31 -11.50 11.83
N VAL A 326 12.17 -12.16 11.61
CA VAL A 326 10.85 -11.56 11.74
C VAL A 326 10.13 -12.10 12.98
N THR A 327 9.43 -11.22 13.68
CA THR A 327 8.46 -11.57 14.72
C THR A 327 7.18 -10.80 14.52
N ARG A 328 6.07 -11.40 14.94
CA ARG A 328 4.76 -10.77 14.91
C ARG A 328 4.65 -9.72 16.01
N ARG A 329 4.41 -8.46 15.62
CA ARG A 329 4.13 -7.34 16.52
C ARG A 329 2.65 -7.01 16.60
N THR A 330 1.92 -7.23 15.50
CA THR A 330 0.46 -7.09 15.47
C THR A 330 -0.16 -8.43 15.79
N PRO A 331 -0.70 -8.64 17.01
CA PRO A 331 -1.20 -9.94 17.42
C PRO A 331 -2.49 -10.29 16.69
N ILE A 332 -2.70 -11.58 16.44
CA ILE A 332 -4.02 -12.10 16.08
C ILE A 332 -4.90 -12.00 17.33
N PRO A 333 -6.07 -11.33 17.28
CA PRO A 333 -6.99 -11.28 18.40
C PRO A 333 -7.38 -12.68 18.86
N HIS A 334 -7.29 -12.96 20.17
CA HIS A 334 -7.46 -14.30 20.74
C HIS A 334 -8.39 -14.33 21.95
N GLN A 335 -9.12 -13.24 22.18
CA GLN A 335 -10.04 -13.08 23.31
C GLN A 335 -11.41 -12.70 22.77
N ASP A 336 -12.46 -13.25 23.39
CA ASP A 336 -13.83 -12.83 23.11
C ASP A 336 -14.02 -11.35 23.49
N PRO A 337 -14.85 -10.60 22.75
CA PRO A 337 -15.04 -9.18 23.00
C PRO A 337 -15.72 -8.92 24.35
N ASP A 338 -15.32 -7.82 25.01
CA ASP A 338 -16.11 -7.22 26.08
C ASP A 338 -17.36 -6.55 25.50
N CYS A 339 -18.48 -7.26 25.60
CA CYS A 339 -19.76 -6.81 25.04
C CYS A 339 -20.36 -5.58 25.75
N SER A 340 -19.80 -5.13 26.88
CA SER A 340 -20.15 -3.83 27.47
C SER A 340 -19.52 -2.64 26.73
N GLN A 341 -18.56 -2.90 25.84
CA GLN A 341 -17.87 -1.90 25.02
C GLN A 341 -18.23 -2.12 23.52
N PRO A 342 -19.42 -1.68 23.08
CA PRO A 342 -19.94 -2.01 21.76
C PRO A 342 -19.22 -1.33 20.60
N THR A 343 -18.28 -0.41 20.86
CA THR A 343 -17.59 0.36 19.82
C THR A 343 -16.14 -0.09 19.58
N LYS A 344 -15.70 -1.21 20.19
CA LYS A 344 -14.30 -1.65 20.13
C LYS A 344 -13.91 -2.43 18.88
N ALA A 345 -14.88 -3.02 18.18
CA ALA A 345 -14.64 -3.87 17.00
C ALA A 345 -13.64 -5.00 17.27
N VAL A 346 -13.89 -5.78 18.31
CA VAL A 346 -13.07 -6.93 18.68
C VAL A 346 -13.81 -8.22 18.34
N ASP A 347 -13.07 -9.18 17.76
CA ASP A 347 -13.45 -10.57 17.62
C ASP A 347 -12.33 -11.49 18.13
N ASN A 348 -12.67 -12.74 18.44
CA ASN A 348 -11.72 -13.81 18.73
C ASN A 348 -11.30 -14.51 17.44
N VAL A 349 -10.48 -13.83 16.64
CA VAL A 349 -10.00 -14.30 15.34
C VAL A 349 -9.21 -15.61 15.45
N ALA A 350 -8.46 -15.82 16.53
CA ALA A 350 -7.73 -17.08 16.76
C ALA A 350 -8.67 -18.29 16.89
N GLU A 351 -9.80 -18.15 17.58
CA GLU A 351 -10.82 -19.20 17.66
C GLU A 351 -11.54 -19.39 16.31
N LEU A 352 -11.83 -18.31 15.60
CA LEU A 352 -12.38 -18.38 14.23
C LEU A 352 -11.44 -19.15 13.30
N ASN A 353 -10.14 -18.83 13.29
CA ASN A 353 -9.13 -19.54 12.53
C ASN A 353 -9.12 -21.03 12.88
N ARG A 354 -9.12 -21.38 14.16
CA ARG A 354 -9.14 -22.78 14.62
C ARG A 354 -10.35 -23.54 14.06
N LEU A 355 -11.53 -22.94 14.07
CA LEU A 355 -12.76 -23.53 13.54
C LEU A 355 -12.70 -23.69 12.01
N VAL A 356 -12.22 -22.67 11.30
CA VAL A 356 -12.10 -22.70 9.84
C VAL A 356 -11.06 -23.72 9.37
N GLN A 357 -9.88 -23.72 9.98
CA GLN A 357 -8.82 -24.69 9.70
C GLN A 357 -9.28 -26.12 9.97
N ALA A 358 -10.04 -26.36 11.04
CA ALA A 358 -10.64 -27.67 11.30
C ALA A 358 -11.65 -28.10 10.22
N GLY A 359 -12.42 -27.15 9.68
CA GLY A 359 -13.32 -27.37 8.54
C GLY A 359 -12.59 -27.61 7.21
N LEU A 360 -11.35 -27.10 7.09
CA LEU A 360 -10.50 -27.21 5.90
C LEU A 360 -9.40 -28.28 6.02
N LYS A 361 -9.42 -29.12 7.07
CA LYS A 361 -8.35 -30.06 7.45
C LYS A 361 -7.83 -30.98 6.33
N ASP A 362 -8.68 -31.28 5.34
CA ASP A 362 -8.35 -32.15 4.20
C ASP A 362 -7.78 -31.36 3.00
N SER A 363 -7.37 -30.11 3.24
CA SER A 363 -6.82 -29.18 2.23
C SER A 363 -5.62 -28.42 2.79
N VAL A 364 -4.75 -27.94 1.89
CA VAL A 364 -3.59 -27.11 2.25
C VAL A 364 -3.99 -25.78 2.91
N TRP A 365 -5.22 -25.34 2.68
CA TRP A 365 -5.79 -24.09 3.22
C TRP A 365 -5.96 -24.11 4.73
N ALA A 366 -5.93 -25.29 5.38
CA ALA A 366 -5.85 -25.40 6.84
C ALA A 366 -4.52 -24.87 7.42
N ASN A 367 -3.50 -24.62 6.59
CA ASN A 367 -2.20 -24.07 7.01
C ASN A 367 -2.12 -22.55 6.83
N TYR A 368 -3.26 -21.88 6.63
CA TYR A 368 -3.35 -20.43 6.52
C TYR A 368 -4.24 -19.88 7.63
N GLU A 369 -4.00 -18.63 8.02
CA GLU A 369 -4.76 -17.97 9.08
C GLU A 369 -5.07 -16.52 8.72
N LEU A 370 -6.28 -16.07 9.04
CA LEU A 370 -6.65 -14.66 8.99
C LEU A 370 -5.95 -13.94 10.14
N ILE A 371 -5.27 -12.83 9.87
CA ILE A 371 -4.70 -12.00 10.93
C ILE A 371 -5.78 -11.09 11.51
N ASN A 372 -6.49 -10.37 10.63
CA ASN A 372 -7.70 -9.60 10.92
C ASN A 372 -8.30 -9.08 9.60
N ALA A 373 -9.48 -8.48 9.67
CA ALA A 373 -10.06 -7.70 8.58
C ALA A 373 -10.43 -6.28 9.04
N GLN A 374 -10.20 -5.31 8.17
CA GLN A 374 -10.33 -3.88 8.42
C GLN A 374 -11.45 -3.28 7.54
N TRP A 375 -12.25 -2.41 8.15
CA TRP A 375 -13.44 -1.79 7.56
C TRP A 375 -13.62 -0.35 8.03
N ALA A 376 -14.26 0.48 7.20
CA ALA A 376 -14.61 1.84 7.55
C ALA A 376 -15.97 1.90 8.27
N ILE A 377 -16.06 2.73 9.30
CA ILE A 377 -17.34 3.04 9.95
C ILE A 377 -18.22 3.78 8.92
N PRO A 378 -19.43 3.27 8.59
CA PRO A 378 -20.30 3.93 7.63
C PRO A 378 -20.59 5.38 8.02
N LYS A 379 -20.45 6.28 7.06
CA LYS A 379 -20.73 7.70 7.26
C LYS A 379 -22.21 7.95 7.51
N SER A 380 -22.50 8.96 8.34
CA SER A 380 -23.86 9.47 8.47
C SER A 380 -24.27 10.22 7.20
N ALA A 381 -25.57 10.26 6.87
CA ALA A 381 -26.07 11.00 5.70
C ALA A 381 -25.76 12.52 5.74
N ALA A 382 -25.50 13.06 6.94
CA ALA A 382 -25.13 14.46 7.16
C ALA A 382 -23.64 14.74 6.88
N ASP A 383 -22.78 13.72 6.90
CA ASP A 383 -21.37 13.84 6.59
C ASP A 383 -21.18 13.99 5.08
N LYS A 384 -20.51 15.07 4.66
CA LYS A 384 -20.22 15.42 3.26
C LYS A 384 -18.73 15.39 2.94
N SER A 385 -17.90 14.88 3.86
CA SER A 385 -16.47 14.71 3.62
C SER A 385 -16.22 13.72 2.47
N PRO A 386 -15.10 13.87 1.73
CA PRO A 386 -14.70 12.89 0.69
C PRO A 386 -14.57 11.48 1.27
N ASP A 387 -14.83 10.43 0.47
CA ASP A 387 -14.77 9.04 0.95
C ASP A 387 -13.39 8.56 1.40
N THR A 388 -12.33 9.31 1.07
CA THR A 388 -10.96 9.16 1.58
C THR A 388 -10.76 9.74 2.99
N VAL A 389 -11.80 10.33 3.57
CA VAL A 389 -11.89 10.81 4.95
C VAL A 389 -12.89 9.95 5.70
N PHE A 390 -12.43 9.07 6.59
CA PHE A 390 -13.27 8.10 7.29
C PHE A 390 -12.57 7.60 8.56
N HIS A 391 -13.34 6.99 9.45
CA HIS A 391 -12.81 6.29 10.62
C HIS A 391 -12.73 4.80 10.32
N VAL A 392 -11.62 4.17 10.68
CA VAL A 392 -11.33 2.77 10.35
C VAL A 392 -11.17 1.90 11.60
N LEU A 393 -11.66 0.66 11.54
CA LEU A 393 -11.55 -0.34 12.59
C LEU A 393 -11.14 -1.72 12.03
N PRO A 394 -10.27 -2.47 12.73
CA PRO A 394 -9.34 -1.96 13.75
C PRO A 394 -8.38 -0.92 13.14
N ALA A 395 -7.80 -0.05 13.97
CA ALA A 395 -6.93 1.03 13.47
C ALA A 395 -5.65 0.52 12.77
N LEU A 396 -5.10 -0.59 13.27
CA LEU A 396 -3.91 -1.24 12.72
C LEU A 396 -4.28 -2.56 12.03
N LEU A 397 -3.68 -2.79 10.88
CA LEU A 397 -3.71 -4.06 10.16
C LEU A 397 -2.34 -4.30 9.53
N ALA A 398 -1.69 -5.39 9.94
CA ALA A 398 -0.35 -5.71 9.50
C ALA A 398 -0.09 -7.21 9.56
N ASN A 399 0.58 -7.72 8.53
CA ASN A 399 1.08 -9.09 8.50
C ASN A 399 2.63 -9.12 8.36
N THR A 400 3.21 -10.29 8.54
CA THR A 400 4.66 -10.52 8.59
C THR A 400 5.36 -10.46 7.23
N THR A 401 4.60 -10.46 6.12
CA THR A 401 5.12 -10.48 4.73
C THR A 401 4.90 -9.18 3.96
N MET A 402 3.81 -8.47 4.26
CA MET A 402 3.38 -7.24 3.62
C MET A 402 3.70 -6.03 4.50
N GLU A 403 3.61 -6.10 5.82
CA GLU A 403 3.93 -4.96 6.70
C GLU A 403 5.16 -5.22 7.57
N THR A 404 6.00 -6.18 7.21
CA THR A 404 7.11 -6.75 8.01
C THR A 404 7.81 -5.74 8.92
N TYR A 405 8.19 -4.59 8.37
CA TYR A 405 9.01 -3.59 9.05
C TYR A 405 8.23 -2.43 9.67
N ILE A 406 6.91 -2.37 9.43
CA ILE A 406 6.03 -1.27 9.80
C ILE A 406 4.78 -1.78 10.57
N GLN A 407 4.83 -3.00 11.09
CA GLN A 407 3.67 -3.68 11.69
C GLN A 407 2.94 -2.84 12.75
N GLY A 408 3.69 -2.12 13.59
CA GLY A 408 3.12 -1.31 14.68
C GLY A 408 2.49 0.02 14.26
N THR A 409 2.55 0.39 12.98
CA THR A 409 2.02 1.66 12.45
C THR A 409 1.22 1.48 11.16
N SER A 410 1.05 0.25 10.67
CA SER A 410 0.36 0.03 9.40
C SER A 410 -1.14 0.02 9.54
N SER A 411 -1.80 0.78 8.67
CA SER A 411 -3.24 0.73 8.42
C SER A 411 -3.43 0.58 6.91
N CYS A 412 -4.04 -0.51 6.46
CA CYS A 412 -4.22 -0.76 5.02
C CYS A 412 -5.07 0.34 4.39
N MET A 413 -6.26 0.60 4.95
CA MET A 413 -7.15 1.66 4.49
C MET A 413 -6.53 3.04 4.66
N GLY A 414 -5.86 3.31 5.78
CA GLY A 414 -5.22 4.61 6.04
C GLY A 414 -4.11 4.93 5.02
N CYS A 415 -3.28 3.94 4.70
CA CYS A 415 -2.26 4.07 3.66
C CYS A 415 -2.90 4.21 2.27
N HIS A 416 -3.86 3.36 1.94
CA HIS A 416 -4.48 3.35 0.63
C HIS A 416 -5.45 4.51 0.37
N ALA A 417 -5.97 5.18 1.40
CA ALA A 417 -6.84 6.36 1.28
C ALA A 417 -6.20 7.51 0.48
N MET A 418 -4.88 7.51 0.40
CA MET A 418 -4.12 8.53 -0.31
C MET A 418 -3.98 8.20 -1.80
N ALA A 419 -4.30 6.99 -2.25
CA ALA A 419 -4.18 6.62 -3.66
C ALA A 419 -4.85 7.66 -4.57
N ARG A 420 -4.10 8.12 -5.58
CA ARG A 420 -4.49 9.21 -6.48
C ARG A 420 -4.31 8.82 -7.93
N SER A 421 -5.08 9.47 -8.80
CA SER A 421 -4.86 9.42 -10.23
C SER A 421 -3.53 10.10 -10.62
N SER A 422 -3.19 9.95 -11.89
CA SER A 422 -2.11 10.64 -12.61
C SER A 422 -2.31 12.15 -12.77
N ASN A 423 -3.42 12.71 -12.26
CA ASN A 423 -3.63 14.16 -12.30
C ASN A 423 -2.60 14.87 -11.40
N VAL A 424 -1.68 15.60 -12.02
CA VAL A 424 -0.62 16.34 -11.32
C VAL A 424 -1.08 17.70 -10.79
N LYS A 425 -2.20 18.24 -11.29
CA LYS A 425 -2.66 19.60 -10.96
C LYS A 425 -3.50 19.66 -9.69
N LYS A 426 -4.22 18.58 -9.39
CA LYS A 426 -5.09 18.46 -8.21
C LYS A 426 -5.18 17.01 -7.76
N PHE A 427 -5.42 16.81 -6.47
CA PHE A 427 -5.80 15.48 -5.99
C PHE A 427 -7.12 15.05 -6.63
N ALA A 428 -7.11 13.82 -7.11
CA ALA A 428 -8.28 13.08 -7.58
C ALA A 428 -8.10 11.65 -7.09
N SER A 429 -9.00 11.23 -6.18
CA SER A 429 -8.96 9.92 -5.53
C SER A 429 -8.87 8.80 -6.56
N ALA A 430 -8.07 7.78 -6.25
CA ALA A 430 -7.96 6.55 -7.02
C ALA A 430 -8.70 5.39 -6.34
N ASP A 431 -9.74 5.69 -5.56
CA ASP A 431 -10.60 4.70 -4.88
C ASP A 431 -9.79 3.62 -4.16
N PHE A 432 -8.84 4.09 -3.33
CA PHE A 432 -7.96 3.24 -2.52
C PHE A 432 -7.02 2.31 -3.30
N SER A 433 -6.96 2.38 -4.62
CA SER A 433 -6.09 1.51 -5.41
C SER A 433 -4.89 2.27 -5.95
N PHE A 434 -3.72 1.88 -5.45
CA PHE A 434 -2.47 2.39 -5.99
C PHE A 434 -2.12 1.80 -7.36
N THR A 435 -2.74 0.69 -7.78
CA THR A 435 -2.46 0.09 -9.10
C THR A 435 -2.74 1.04 -10.25
N PHE A 436 -3.67 1.98 -10.08
CA PHE A 436 -3.94 3.01 -11.07
C PHE A 436 -2.73 3.91 -11.35
N ALA A 437 -1.82 4.07 -10.38
CA ALA A 437 -0.57 4.81 -10.55
C ALA A 437 0.46 4.06 -11.40
N ASP A 438 0.27 2.76 -11.67
CA ASP A 438 1.15 1.99 -12.56
C ASP A 438 1.00 2.39 -14.03
N ALA A 439 0.03 3.26 -14.37
CA ALA A 439 -0.16 3.79 -15.71
C ALA A 439 1.07 4.59 -16.20
N LEU A 440 1.63 4.17 -17.34
CA LEU A 440 2.84 4.76 -17.93
C LEU A 440 2.53 5.64 -19.16
N PRO A 441 3.35 6.69 -19.44
CA PRO A 441 4.44 7.19 -18.61
C PRO A 441 3.94 8.00 -17.41
N THR A 442 4.68 7.97 -16.31
CA THR A 442 4.40 8.78 -15.11
C THR A 442 4.30 10.26 -15.48
N GLN A 443 3.23 10.92 -15.02
CA GLN A 443 3.02 12.34 -15.29
C GLN A 443 3.86 13.19 -14.33
N ILE A 444 4.54 14.20 -14.87
CA ILE A 444 5.36 15.15 -14.10
C ILE A 444 4.58 16.46 -13.96
N ASP A 445 4.57 17.06 -12.77
CA ASP A 445 3.98 18.38 -12.57
C ASP A 445 4.85 19.44 -13.26
N PRO A 446 4.36 20.15 -14.30
CA PRO A 446 5.14 21.16 -15.00
C PRO A 446 5.47 22.39 -14.13
N GLN A 447 4.86 22.53 -12.95
CA GLN A 447 5.15 23.61 -12.00
C GLN A 447 6.24 23.25 -10.99
N VAL A 448 6.82 22.05 -11.04
CA VAL A 448 7.91 21.61 -10.16
C VAL A 448 9.19 21.43 -10.98
N VAL A 449 10.27 22.11 -10.59
CA VAL A 449 11.58 21.91 -11.24
C VAL A 449 12.12 20.54 -10.84
N SER A 450 12.55 19.74 -11.82
CA SER A 450 13.21 18.45 -11.55
C SER A 450 14.60 18.66 -10.91
N PRO A 451 15.13 17.68 -10.17
CA PRO A 451 16.50 17.75 -9.67
C PRO A 451 17.52 18.09 -10.77
N PRO A 452 18.63 18.78 -10.44
CA PRO A 452 19.71 19.03 -11.40
C PRO A 452 20.26 17.69 -11.94
N ASP A 453 20.20 17.49 -13.25
CA ASP A 453 20.68 16.28 -13.92
C ASP A 453 21.89 16.57 -14.81
N GLU A 454 21.79 17.59 -15.67
CA GLU A 454 22.86 18.05 -16.54
C GLU A 454 22.90 19.59 -16.67
N PRO A 455 24.08 20.18 -16.94
CA PRO A 455 24.19 21.62 -17.19
C PRO A 455 23.63 21.97 -18.57
N VAL A 456 22.70 22.93 -18.64
CA VAL A 456 22.02 23.32 -19.89
C VAL A 456 22.62 24.59 -20.47
N THR A 457 23.03 25.54 -19.62
CA THR A 457 23.56 26.84 -20.06
C THR A 457 25.07 26.98 -19.86
N ALA A 458 25.66 28.02 -20.48
CA ALA A 458 27.07 28.34 -20.26
C ALA A 458 27.36 28.71 -18.80
N TRP A 459 26.38 29.29 -18.10
CA TRP A 459 26.48 29.58 -16.69
C TRP A 459 26.43 28.30 -15.85
N ASP A 460 25.51 27.38 -16.16
CA ASP A 460 25.45 26.05 -15.51
C ASP A 460 26.80 25.35 -15.62
N ASN A 461 27.39 25.31 -16.81
CA ASN A 461 28.69 24.65 -17.06
C ASN A 461 29.81 25.23 -16.17
N GLN A 462 29.78 26.53 -15.88
CA GLN A 462 30.79 27.17 -15.02
C GLN A 462 30.53 26.94 -13.53
N HIS A 463 29.28 26.75 -13.12
CA HIS A 463 28.86 26.68 -11.72
C HIS A 463 28.34 25.30 -11.30
N TRP A 464 28.42 24.30 -12.17
CA TRP A 464 27.76 23.00 -11.99
C TRP A 464 28.06 22.33 -10.66
N ASN A 465 29.34 22.31 -10.25
CA ASN A 465 29.73 21.74 -8.96
C ASN A 465 29.12 22.51 -7.76
N SER A 466 28.95 23.83 -7.87
CA SER A 466 28.31 24.65 -6.85
C SER A 466 26.80 24.40 -6.80
N ILE A 467 26.15 24.23 -7.96
CA ILE A 467 24.73 23.87 -8.08
C ILE A 467 24.48 22.50 -7.45
N LEU A 468 25.27 21.49 -7.82
CA LEU A 468 25.19 20.14 -7.24
C LEU A 468 25.46 20.15 -5.74
N ARG A 469 26.47 20.91 -5.28
CA ARG A 469 26.73 21.05 -3.83
C ARG A 469 25.55 21.71 -3.11
N GLY A 470 24.94 22.75 -3.69
CA GLY A 470 23.80 23.43 -3.09
C GLY A 470 22.56 22.52 -3.02
N TYR A 471 22.30 21.74 -4.08
CA TYR A 471 21.27 20.72 -4.09
C TYR A 471 21.52 19.67 -2.99
N GLN A 472 22.74 19.12 -2.93
CA GLN A 472 23.14 18.13 -1.93
C GLN A 472 22.97 18.66 -0.50
N LEU A 473 23.48 19.86 -0.21
CA LEU A 473 23.32 20.52 1.09
C LEU A 473 21.84 20.74 1.45
N THR A 474 20.96 20.87 0.46
CA THR A 474 19.53 21.07 0.67
C THR A 474 18.81 19.75 0.98
N THR A 475 19.20 18.66 0.30
CA THR A 475 18.57 17.34 0.44
C THR A 475 19.17 16.48 1.55
N GLU A 476 20.40 16.75 1.96
CA GLU A 476 21.22 15.95 2.88
C GLU A 476 21.84 16.83 3.99
N THR A 477 21.19 17.95 4.37
CA THR A 477 21.75 18.93 5.31
C THR A 477 22.24 18.33 6.63
N TYR A 478 21.46 17.43 7.24
CA TYR A 478 21.84 16.75 8.48
C TYR A 478 23.06 15.82 8.29
N GLU A 479 23.17 15.11 7.16
CA GLU A 479 24.32 14.24 6.91
C GLU A 479 25.57 15.02 6.52
N GLU A 480 25.42 16.11 5.75
CA GLU A 480 26.53 16.90 5.21
C GLU A 480 27.04 18.00 6.15
N MET A 481 26.23 18.44 7.11
CA MET A 481 26.56 19.53 8.04
C MET A 481 26.22 19.19 9.52
N PRO A 482 26.61 18.01 10.04
CA PRO A 482 26.20 17.56 11.37
C PRO A 482 26.68 18.47 12.51
N GLU A 483 27.76 19.21 12.33
CA GLU A 483 28.28 20.18 13.31
C GLU A 483 27.40 21.44 13.43
N PHE A 484 26.60 21.74 12.41
CA PHE A 484 25.62 22.83 12.40
C PHE A 484 24.21 22.33 12.70
N VAL A 485 23.95 21.03 12.50
CA VAL A 485 22.66 20.35 12.71
C VAL A 485 22.78 19.39 13.91
N LEU A 486 22.87 19.97 15.10
CA LEU A 486 23.34 19.26 16.30
C LEU A 486 22.40 18.18 16.84
N THR A 487 21.09 18.37 16.68
CA THR A 487 20.07 17.51 17.30
C THR A 487 18.90 17.23 16.39
N ALA A 488 18.39 18.25 15.67
CA ALA A 488 17.36 18.00 14.68
C ALA A 488 17.95 17.11 13.60
N LYS A 489 17.29 16.01 13.25
CA LYS A 489 17.70 15.16 12.14
C LYS A 489 16.85 15.52 10.93
N LEU A 490 17.01 16.75 10.45
CA LEU A 490 16.17 17.38 9.42
C LEU A 490 17.03 17.97 8.29
N HIS A 491 16.42 18.05 7.11
CA HIS A 491 17.00 18.66 5.92
C HIS A 491 16.25 19.95 5.58
N CYS A 492 16.88 20.85 4.83
CA CYS A 492 16.14 21.95 4.21
C CYS A 492 14.93 21.40 3.41
N ALA A 493 15.15 20.31 2.68
CA ALA A 493 14.13 19.61 1.91
C ALA A 493 13.01 18.98 2.76
N SER A 494 13.15 18.86 4.09
CA SER A 494 12.06 18.39 4.96
C SER A 494 10.85 19.32 4.99
N CYS A 495 11.05 20.62 4.73
CA CYS A 495 9.99 21.64 4.66
C CYS A 495 9.92 22.32 3.29
N HIS A 496 11.07 22.43 2.61
CA HIS A 496 11.18 22.98 1.26
C HIS A 496 11.13 21.84 0.25
N LEU A 497 9.94 21.30 -0.01
CA LEU A 497 9.77 20.08 -0.82
C LEU A 497 10.41 20.21 -2.21
N ASN A 498 10.88 19.09 -2.75
CA ASN A 498 11.68 19.03 -3.98
C ASN A 498 12.92 19.93 -3.89
N ALA A 499 13.56 20.00 -2.71
CA ALA A 499 14.70 20.86 -2.47
C ALA A 499 14.44 22.34 -2.84
N GLY A 500 13.27 22.87 -2.48
CA GLY A 500 12.87 24.25 -2.77
C GLY A 500 12.31 24.47 -4.18
N ALA A 501 12.21 23.42 -5.00
CA ALA A 501 11.69 23.47 -6.37
C ALA A 501 10.16 23.34 -6.50
N ASN A 502 9.42 23.25 -5.39
CA ASN A 502 7.96 23.13 -5.40
C ASN A 502 7.29 24.45 -4.96
N PRO A 503 6.49 25.11 -5.84
CA PRO A 503 5.88 26.42 -5.55
C PRO A 503 4.84 26.38 -4.42
N LYS A 504 4.33 25.20 -4.06
CA LYS A 504 3.38 25.02 -2.94
C LYS A 504 4.08 24.76 -1.59
N ALA A 505 5.40 24.61 -1.57
CA ALA A 505 6.17 24.14 -0.43
C ALA A 505 7.31 25.10 -0.04
N SER A 506 6.99 26.37 0.21
CA SER A 506 7.96 27.40 0.58
C SER A 506 9.13 27.46 -0.40
N SER A 507 8.82 27.54 -1.70
CA SER A 507 9.84 27.46 -2.76
C SER A 507 10.95 28.50 -2.61
N TRP A 508 12.10 28.20 -3.20
CA TRP A 508 13.22 29.13 -3.29
C TRP A 508 13.18 30.03 -4.53
N PHE A 509 12.12 29.92 -5.32
CA PHE A 509 11.88 30.82 -6.45
C PHE A 509 11.74 32.28 -6.01
N GLY A 510 12.39 33.17 -6.76
CA GLY A 510 12.45 34.62 -6.55
C GLY A 510 13.27 35.06 -5.35
N MET A 511 14.03 34.17 -4.68
CA MET A 511 14.83 34.54 -3.50
C MET A 511 15.92 35.56 -3.84
N MET A 512 16.50 35.47 -5.04
CA MET A 512 17.57 36.37 -5.47
C MET A 512 17.09 37.82 -5.53
N LYS A 513 15.89 38.04 -6.09
CA LYS A 513 15.24 39.35 -6.13
C LYS A 513 14.79 39.81 -4.74
N LYS A 514 14.19 38.92 -3.95
CA LYS A 514 13.66 39.23 -2.60
C LYS A 514 14.73 39.72 -1.65
N TYR A 515 15.94 39.18 -1.75
CA TYR A 515 17.07 39.51 -0.88
C TYR A 515 18.13 40.40 -1.52
N GLN A 516 17.83 41.03 -2.66
CA GLN A 516 18.65 42.07 -3.31
C GLN A 516 20.04 41.58 -3.77
N TYR A 517 20.11 40.39 -4.37
CA TYR A 517 21.34 39.90 -5.01
C TYR A 517 21.90 40.91 -6.04
N PRO A 518 23.23 41.11 -6.17
CA PRO A 518 24.36 40.32 -5.63
C PRO A 518 24.72 40.55 -4.16
N GLU A 519 24.00 41.40 -3.42
CA GLU A 519 24.21 41.54 -1.98
C GLU A 519 23.67 40.30 -1.24
N THR A 520 24.56 39.40 -0.82
CA THR A 520 24.16 38.09 -0.26
C THR A 520 23.90 38.12 1.25
N ILE A 521 24.34 39.15 1.97
CA ILE A 521 24.36 39.18 3.44
C ILE A 521 22.98 38.95 4.08
N ASN A 522 21.91 39.48 3.50
CA ASN A 522 20.57 39.33 4.04
C ASN A 522 20.01 37.91 3.81
N LEU A 523 20.33 37.30 2.66
CA LEU A 523 19.98 35.91 2.38
C LEU A 523 20.78 34.94 3.26
N GLN A 524 22.08 35.19 3.46
CA GLN A 524 22.92 34.41 4.37
C GLN A 524 22.40 34.46 5.81
N LYS A 525 22.03 35.67 6.31
CA LYS A 525 21.35 35.82 7.61
C LYS A 525 20.03 35.05 7.67
N ARG A 526 19.24 35.06 6.58
CA ARG A 526 17.99 34.30 6.50
C ARG A 526 18.23 32.80 6.60
N ILE A 527 19.24 32.28 5.88
CA ILE A 527 19.65 30.87 5.93
C ILE A 527 20.07 30.50 7.37
N ASN A 528 20.87 31.36 8.03
CA ASN A 528 21.27 31.11 9.42
C ASN A 528 20.09 31.02 10.40
N LEU A 529 19.04 31.83 10.24
CA LEU A 529 17.82 31.68 11.05
C LEU A 529 17.16 30.31 10.84
N CYS A 530 17.27 29.72 9.64
CA CYS A 530 16.78 28.36 9.39
C CYS A 530 17.62 27.31 10.13
N PHE A 531 18.96 27.45 10.15
CA PHE A 531 19.84 26.60 10.94
C PHE A 531 19.51 26.68 12.44
N GLU A 532 19.38 27.89 12.98
CA GLU A 532 19.11 28.11 14.40
C GLU A 532 17.73 27.60 14.83
N HIS A 533 16.69 27.82 14.00
CA HIS A 533 15.32 27.54 14.39
C HIS A 533 14.79 26.20 13.85
N SER A 534 14.89 25.99 12.54
CA SER A 534 14.30 24.82 11.88
C SER A 534 15.17 23.58 12.05
N LEU A 535 16.49 23.74 12.00
CA LEU A 535 17.45 22.64 12.19
C LEU A 535 17.96 22.53 13.64
N ASN A 536 17.36 23.30 14.57
CA ASN A 536 17.73 23.35 15.99
C ASN A 536 19.25 23.34 16.22
N GLY A 537 19.93 24.18 15.45
CA GLY A 537 21.35 24.08 15.17
C GLY A 537 22.13 25.35 15.50
N LYS A 538 23.28 25.51 14.84
CA LYS A 538 24.15 26.68 14.94
C LYS A 538 24.23 27.42 13.61
N PRO A 539 24.35 28.76 13.62
CA PRO A 539 24.55 29.51 12.40
C PRO A 539 25.92 29.20 11.78
N LEU A 540 26.00 29.28 10.46
CA LEU A 540 27.26 29.28 9.73
C LEU A 540 27.94 30.64 9.87
N THR A 541 29.27 30.64 9.82
CA THR A 541 30.05 31.89 9.79
C THR A 541 29.82 32.61 8.46
N ILE A 542 29.30 33.83 8.51
CA ILE A 542 29.10 34.64 7.31
C ILE A 542 30.43 35.30 6.92
N THR A 543 31.03 34.79 5.85
CA THR A 543 32.19 35.40 5.17
C THR A 543 31.87 35.55 3.67
N ALA A 544 32.59 36.45 2.98
CA ALA A 544 32.40 36.67 1.54
C ALA A 544 32.67 35.40 0.71
N ASP A 545 33.57 34.53 1.20
CA ASP A 545 34.06 33.34 0.50
C ASP A 545 33.59 32.03 1.14
N SER A 546 32.49 32.04 1.92
CA SER A 546 31.97 30.80 2.53
C SER A 546 31.43 29.86 1.44
N PRO A 547 32.07 28.69 1.21
CA PRO A 547 31.73 27.82 0.09
C PRO A 547 30.31 27.24 0.20
N ASP A 548 29.84 26.93 1.40
CA ASP A 548 28.48 26.38 1.58
C ASP A 548 27.39 27.45 1.34
N PHE A 549 27.61 28.70 1.77
CA PHE A 549 26.70 29.79 1.41
C PHE A 549 26.69 30.03 -0.10
N GLN A 550 27.86 29.99 -0.75
CA GLN A 550 27.93 30.12 -2.21
C GLN A 550 27.18 28.99 -2.90
N ALA A 551 27.30 27.76 -2.43
CA ALA A 551 26.58 26.61 -2.98
C ALA A 551 25.04 26.77 -2.87
N PHE A 552 24.52 27.12 -1.69
CA PHE A 552 23.09 27.41 -1.53
C PHE A 552 22.61 28.50 -2.48
N ILE A 553 23.37 29.58 -2.60
CA ILE A 553 23.01 30.74 -3.43
C ILE A 553 23.09 30.38 -4.92
N SER A 554 24.11 29.65 -5.37
CA SER A 554 24.22 29.15 -6.74
C SER A 554 23.05 28.25 -7.10
N TYR A 555 22.64 27.36 -6.20
CA TYR A 555 21.48 26.51 -6.44
C TYR A 555 20.16 27.30 -6.48
N MET A 556 19.99 28.32 -5.63
CA MET A 556 18.81 29.23 -5.71
C MET A 556 18.79 30.04 -7.01
N GLN A 557 19.95 30.47 -7.53
CA GLN A 557 20.06 31.13 -8.84
C GLN A 557 19.64 30.19 -9.97
N TRP A 558 20.13 28.95 -9.93
CA TRP A 558 19.76 27.93 -10.89
C TRP A 558 18.24 27.67 -10.85
N LEU A 559 17.64 27.56 -9.67
CA LEU A 559 16.18 27.41 -9.53
C LEU A 559 15.39 28.58 -10.11
N ASP A 560 15.87 29.82 -9.96
CA ASP A 560 15.23 31.00 -10.57
C ASP A 560 15.28 30.93 -12.11
N GLU A 561 16.41 30.50 -12.67
CA GLU A 561 16.56 30.29 -14.12
C GLU A 561 15.64 29.17 -14.63
N GLN A 562 15.59 28.02 -13.94
CA GLN A 562 14.71 26.92 -14.32
C GLN A 562 13.23 27.30 -14.21
N ALA A 563 12.86 28.07 -13.19
CA ALA A 563 11.50 28.57 -13.03
C ALA A 563 11.09 29.51 -14.18
N GLU A 564 12.02 30.32 -14.69
CA GLU A 564 11.79 31.15 -15.89
C GLU A 564 11.62 30.29 -17.14
N VAL A 565 12.50 29.31 -17.37
CA VAL A 565 12.42 28.38 -18.52
C VAL A 565 11.09 27.63 -18.55
N LEU A 566 10.64 27.14 -17.39
CA LEU A 566 9.39 26.39 -17.25
C LEU A 566 8.14 27.26 -17.14
N ASN A 567 8.29 28.60 -17.12
CA ASN A 567 7.20 29.55 -16.88
C ASN A 567 6.41 29.23 -15.60
N ILE A 568 7.12 28.99 -14.50
CA ILE A 568 6.51 28.69 -13.20
C ILE A 568 5.90 29.96 -12.59
N ASP A 569 4.70 29.82 -12.04
CA ASP A 569 4.04 30.88 -11.30
C ASP A 569 4.73 31.09 -9.94
N LEU A 570 5.40 32.24 -9.76
CA LEU A 570 6.07 32.55 -8.50
C LEU A 570 5.06 32.67 -7.34
N PRO A 571 5.21 31.89 -6.26
CA PRO A 571 4.24 31.88 -5.18
C PRO A 571 4.30 33.18 -4.36
N LYS A 572 3.12 33.68 -3.97
CA LYS A 572 2.97 34.90 -3.16
C LYS A 572 3.07 34.63 -1.66
N THR A 573 2.78 33.40 -1.25
CA THR A 573 2.79 32.94 0.15
C THR A 573 3.71 31.72 0.25
N PRO A 574 4.25 31.40 1.44
CA PRO A 574 5.09 30.21 1.62
C PRO A 574 4.33 28.92 1.31
N TYR A 575 3.08 28.82 1.75
CA TYR A 575 2.21 27.67 1.49
C TYR A 575 0.84 28.17 0.98
N PRO A 576 0.05 27.33 0.29
CA PRO A 576 -1.32 27.66 -0.07
C PRO A 576 -2.16 27.98 1.17
N PRO A 577 -2.81 29.16 1.24
CA PRO A 577 -3.58 29.55 2.42
C PRO A 577 -4.87 28.74 2.53
N ILE A 578 -5.29 28.46 3.77
CA ILE A 578 -6.56 27.80 4.09
C ILE A 578 -7.40 28.64 5.05
N ALA A 579 -8.70 28.35 5.16
CA ALA A 579 -9.54 29.05 6.11
C ALA A 579 -9.07 28.80 7.56
N LYS A 580 -9.10 29.81 8.42
CA LYS A 580 -8.75 29.63 9.84
C LYS A 580 -9.89 28.94 10.58
N LEU A 581 -9.63 27.74 11.12
CA LEU A 581 -10.57 26.95 11.89
C LEU A 581 -10.00 26.62 13.29
N THR A 582 -10.85 26.11 14.17
CA THR A 582 -10.43 25.60 15.49
C THR A 582 -10.17 24.10 15.35
N GLY A 583 -8.93 23.66 15.56
CA GLY A 583 -8.59 22.24 15.50
C GLY A 583 -8.92 21.48 16.79
N ASN A 584 -9.32 20.22 16.66
CA ASN A 584 -9.57 19.26 17.72
C ASN A 584 -8.39 18.26 17.83
N PRO A 585 -7.61 18.27 18.91
CA PRO A 585 -6.43 17.42 19.04
C PRO A 585 -6.75 15.92 19.09
N ASN A 586 -7.93 15.52 19.58
CA ASN A 586 -8.31 14.11 19.63
C ASN A 586 -8.60 13.56 18.22
N GLN A 587 -9.23 14.37 17.36
CA GLN A 587 -9.40 14.02 15.95
C GLN A 587 -8.06 14.05 15.22
N GLY A 588 -7.23 15.06 15.50
CA GLY A 588 -5.87 15.15 14.96
C GLY A 588 -5.01 13.93 15.27
N GLN A 589 -5.09 13.40 16.49
CA GLN A 589 -4.41 12.16 16.86
C GLN A 589 -4.90 10.97 16.02
N ALA A 590 -6.22 10.79 15.91
CA ALA A 590 -6.80 9.69 15.14
C ALA A 590 -6.39 9.76 13.66
N ILE A 591 -6.40 10.96 13.07
CA ILE A 591 -5.94 11.20 11.71
C ILE A 591 -4.44 10.91 11.59
N PHE A 592 -3.63 11.33 12.56
CA PHE A 592 -2.18 11.09 12.57
C PHE A 592 -1.87 9.59 12.57
N GLU A 593 -2.51 8.82 13.44
CA GLU A 593 -2.33 7.37 13.54
C GLU A 593 -2.70 6.66 12.22
N GLN A 594 -3.73 7.13 11.53
CA GLN A 594 -4.23 6.52 10.29
C GLN A 594 -3.45 6.95 9.03
N LYS A 595 -3.11 8.24 8.91
CA LYS A 595 -2.62 8.86 7.67
C LYS A 595 -1.18 9.36 7.74
N CYS A 596 -0.53 9.33 8.90
CA CYS A 596 0.80 9.94 9.06
C CYS A 596 1.81 9.03 9.77
N ALA A 597 1.39 8.24 10.75
CA ALA A 597 2.25 7.42 11.59
C ALA A 597 3.01 6.34 10.80
N PHE A 598 2.44 5.84 9.70
CA PHE A 598 3.15 4.94 8.81
C PHE A 598 4.38 5.62 8.17
N CYS A 599 4.36 6.93 7.89
CA CYS A 599 5.55 7.68 7.44
C CYS A 599 6.43 8.11 8.62
N HIS A 600 5.84 8.80 9.60
CA HIS A 600 6.55 9.56 10.63
C HIS A 600 6.77 8.81 11.94
N GLY A 601 6.35 7.54 12.02
CA GLY A 601 6.40 6.74 13.25
C GLY A 601 5.21 7.03 14.18
N ALA A 602 4.83 6.04 15.00
CA ALA A 602 3.70 6.14 15.93
C ALA A 602 3.80 7.31 16.92
N LEU A 603 5.03 7.72 17.25
CA LEU A 603 5.32 8.80 18.20
C LEU A 603 5.90 10.02 17.46
N GLY A 604 5.67 10.16 16.15
CA GLY A 604 6.16 11.28 15.33
C GLY A 604 7.69 11.44 15.32
N GLN A 605 8.41 10.41 15.74
CA GLN A 605 9.85 10.42 15.92
C GLN A 605 10.64 10.33 14.62
N GLY A 606 9.97 10.28 13.47
CA GLY A 606 10.59 10.12 12.16
C GLY A 606 11.09 8.69 11.91
N ARG A 607 11.72 8.51 10.76
CA ARG A 607 12.42 7.28 10.36
C ARG A 607 13.84 7.63 9.98
N TYR A 608 14.77 7.01 10.70
CA TYR A 608 16.20 7.13 10.52
C TYR A 608 16.81 5.73 10.50
N GLY A 609 17.66 5.45 9.51
CA GLY A 609 18.64 4.37 9.61
C GLY A 609 19.74 4.74 10.61
N SER A 610 20.81 3.94 10.69
CA SER A 610 22.03 4.24 11.44
C SER A 610 22.77 5.45 10.85
N ASP A 611 22.12 6.62 10.84
CA ASP A 611 22.49 7.92 10.28
C ASP A 611 21.98 8.25 8.86
N THR A 612 20.99 7.52 8.33
CA THR A 612 20.31 7.88 7.07
C THR A 612 18.93 8.46 7.34
N TYR A 613 18.69 9.71 6.94
CA TYR A 613 17.34 10.30 6.92
C TYR A 613 16.42 9.55 5.96
N TYR A 614 15.19 9.31 6.39
CA TYR A 614 14.16 8.77 5.50
C TYR A 614 12.83 9.50 5.61
N ARG A 615 12.33 9.73 6.83
CA ARG A 615 11.15 10.57 7.10
C ARG A 615 11.40 11.44 8.32
N PRO A 616 11.02 12.72 8.28
CA PRO A 616 11.38 13.66 9.34
C PRO A 616 10.59 13.38 10.62
N ALA A 617 11.23 13.62 11.76
CA ALA A 617 10.55 13.76 13.04
C ALA A 617 9.69 15.03 13.04
N LEU A 618 8.43 14.91 13.44
CA LEU A 618 7.46 16.01 13.50
C LEU A 618 7.50 16.75 14.85
N TRP A 619 8.00 16.08 15.88
CA TRP A 619 8.22 16.60 17.23
C TRP A 619 9.32 15.78 17.94
N GLY A 620 9.54 16.07 19.22
CA GLY A 620 10.61 15.46 20.01
C GLY A 620 11.99 16.08 19.74
N PRO A 621 13.06 15.50 20.33
CA PRO A 621 14.40 16.09 20.31
C PRO A 621 15.03 16.19 18.91
N ASN A 622 14.58 15.37 17.96
CA ASN A 622 15.11 15.31 16.59
C ASN A 622 14.36 16.22 15.60
N SER A 623 13.45 17.07 16.08
CA SER A 623 12.61 17.93 15.24
C SER A 623 12.98 19.42 15.38
N PHE A 624 12.25 20.27 14.65
CA PHE A 624 12.41 21.73 14.69
C PHE A 624 11.96 22.30 16.05
N ASN A 625 12.56 23.44 16.44
CA ASN A 625 12.27 24.07 17.73
C ASN A 625 11.06 25.04 17.70
N ARG A 626 10.63 25.50 18.87
CA ARG A 626 9.48 26.43 19.04
C ARG A 626 9.64 27.77 18.35
N GLN A 627 10.86 28.17 17.96
CA GLN A 627 11.12 29.43 17.24
C GLN A 627 11.03 29.28 15.71
N ALA A 628 10.91 28.04 15.20
CA ALA A 628 10.75 27.78 13.78
C ALA A 628 9.42 28.33 13.24
N GLY A 629 9.40 28.75 11.98
CA GLY A 629 8.16 29.16 11.31
C GLY A 629 7.10 28.06 11.31
N MET A 630 7.53 26.80 11.17
CA MET A 630 6.66 25.62 11.21
C MET A 630 6.05 25.34 12.59
N ALA A 631 6.56 25.94 13.67
CA ALA A 631 5.96 25.85 14.99
C ALA A 631 4.74 26.79 15.15
N ARG A 632 4.42 27.61 14.15
CA ARG A 632 3.20 28.43 14.14
C ARG A 632 2.06 27.60 13.59
N ILE A 633 1.01 27.40 14.38
CA ILE A 633 -0.12 26.53 14.02
C ILE A 633 -0.76 26.83 12.66
N ASN A 634 -0.92 28.12 12.29
CA ASN A 634 -1.45 28.49 10.97
C ASN A 634 -0.54 27.99 9.84
N THR A 635 0.77 28.21 9.98
CA THR A 635 1.77 27.81 8.99
C THR A 635 1.85 26.30 8.88
N LEU A 636 1.75 25.59 10.01
CA LEU A 636 1.70 24.14 10.04
C LEU A 636 0.45 23.59 9.35
N ALA A 637 -0.73 24.18 9.60
CA ALA A 637 -1.97 23.75 8.96
C ALA A 637 -1.96 23.99 7.44
N GLU A 638 -1.47 25.14 6.98
CA GLU A 638 -1.29 25.45 5.55
C GLU A 638 -0.29 24.48 4.88
N PHE A 639 0.84 24.18 5.55
CA PHE A 639 1.79 23.19 5.07
C PHE A 639 1.16 21.80 4.97
N ILE A 640 0.48 21.34 6.03
CA ILE A 640 -0.16 20.02 6.08
C ILE A 640 -1.20 19.91 4.97
N HIS A 641 -2.10 20.88 4.82
CA HIS A 641 -3.13 20.82 3.78
C HIS A 641 -2.53 20.81 2.37
N GLY A 642 -1.57 21.70 2.11
CA GLY A 642 -1.01 21.90 0.78
C GLY A 642 0.07 20.91 0.36
N ASN A 643 0.58 20.07 1.28
CA ASN A 643 1.76 19.25 1.01
C ASN A 643 1.77 17.87 1.69
N MET A 644 0.81 17.60 2.60
CA MET A 644 0.73 16.32 3.31
C MET A 644 -0.63 15.63 3.10
N PRO A 645 -0.65 14.29 3.03
CA PRO A 645 0.51 13.39 2.94
C PRO A 645 1.41 13.66 1.72
N TYR A 646 2.71 13.38 1.82
CA TYR A 646 3.71 13.78 0.81
C TYR A 646 3.37 13.25 -0.60
N GLN A 647 3.36 14.12 -1.62
CA GLN A 647 2.88 13.87 -2.99
C GLN A 647 1.36 13.63 -3.12
N PHE A 648 0.58 13.92 -2.09
CA PHE A 648 -0.88 13.80 -2.06
C PHE A 648 -1.56 15.06 -1.52
N ASP A 649 -1.10 16.24 -1.95
CA ASP A 649 -1.69 17.52 -1.56
C ASP A 649 -3.19 17.61 -1.91
N GLY A 650 -4.01 18.08 -0.97
CA GLY A 650 -5.46 18.19 -1.16
C GLY A 650 -6.29 16.94 -0.81
N VAL A 651 -5.69 15.88 -0.26
CA VAL A 651 -6.43 14.74 0.35
C VAL A 651 -7.18 15.16 1.62
N LEU A 652 -6.55 16.02 2.43
CA LEU A 652 -7.07 16.46 3.71
C LEU A 652 -7.98 17.68 3.52
N THR A 653 -9.10 17.70 4.21
CA THR A 653 -9.93 18.90 4.36
C THR A 653 -9.23 19.96 5.21
N ASP A 654 -9.62 21.24 5.07
CA ASP A 654 -9.16 22.32 5.96
C ASP A 654 -9.28 21.93 7.44
N GLN A 655 -10.41 21.34 7.86
CA GLN A 655 -10.64 20.97 9.26
C GLN A 655 -9.67 19.86 9.72
N GLU A 656 -9.43 18.83 8.91
CA GLU A 656 -8.45 17.78 9.24
C GLU A 656 -7.03 18.36 9.37
N ALA A 657 -6.65 19.29 8.50
CA ALA A 657 -5.36 19.95 8.57
C ALA A 657 -5.20 20.76 9.88
N TRP A 658 -6.26 21.45 10.32
CA TRP A 658 -6.29 22.13 11.62
C TRP A 658 -6.28 21.17 12.80
N ASP A 659 -7.02 20.06 12.74
CA ASP A 659 -7.04 19.03 13.78
C ASP A 659 -5.63 18.42 13.96
N LEU A 660 -5.00 18.02 12.85
CA LEU A 660 -3.62 17.52 12.82
C LEU A 660 -2.61 18.56 13.32
N ALA A 661 -2.69 19.80 12.84
CA ALA A 661 -1.78 20.87 13.27
C ALA A 661 -1.89 21.11 14.79
N THR A 662 -3.09 21.15 15.34
CA THR A 662 -3.32 21.27 16.79
C THR A 662 -2.73 20.09 17.56
N TYR A 663 -2.91 18.86 17.07
CA TYR A 663 -2.33 17.67 17.70
C TYR A 663 -0.80 17.69 17.69
N ILE A 664 -0.17 18.02 16.55
CA ILE A 664 1.29 18.07 16.37
C ILE A 664 1.91 19.23 17.16
N ASP A 665 1.27 20.39 17.20
CA ASP A 665 1.74 21.56 17.96
C ASP A 665 1.73 21.30 19.47
N GLY A 666 0.76 20.52 19.94
CA GLY A 666 0.66 20.08 21.34
C GLY A 666 1.77 19.15 21.82
N GLN A 667 2.58 18.59 20.90
CA GLN A 667 3.66 17.66 21.24
C GLN A 667 4.93 18.37 21.75
N PRO A 668 5.74 17.72 22.61
CA PRO A 668 6.99 18.30 23.11
C PRO A 668 8.03 18.46 21.99
N ARG A 669 8.77 19.58 22.00
CA ARG A 669 9.86 19.88 21.06
C ARG A 669 10.86 20.85 21.71
N PRO A 670 12.08 21.03 21.17
CA PRO A 670 13.04 21.97 21.74
C PRO A 670 12.53 23.41 21.74
N GLU A 671 12.92 24.21 22.73
CA GLU A 671 12.53 25.63 22.84
C GLU A 671 13.33 26.56 21.91
N GLY A 672 14.54 26.12 21.51
CA GLY A 672 15.45 26.86 20.64
C GLY A 672 16.52 27.67 21.39
N PRO A 673 17.33 28.46 20.68
CA PRO A 673 18.39 29.25 21.29
C PRO A 673 17.84 30.37 22.19
N GLY A 674 18.49 30.64 23.32
CA GLY A 674 18.17 31.79 24.20
C GLY A 674 16.99 31.60 25.18
N SER A 675 16.25 30.49 25.11
CA SER A 675 15.24 30.12 26.11
C SER A 675 15.89 29.47 27.33
N ARG A 676 15.66 30.00 28.54
CA ARG A 676 16.08 29.32 29.79
C ARG A 676 15.25 28.04 29.94
N GLN A 677 15.92 26.89 30.03
CA GLN A 677 15.29 25.67 30.50
C GLN A 677 14.93 25.89 31.97
N ASN A 678 13.62 25.98 32.26
CA ASN A 678 13.11 25.97 33.64
C ASN A 678 12.82 24.55 34.07
#